data_AF-A0A933M1N6-F1
#
_entry.id   AF-A0A933M1N6-F1
#
_cell.length_a   1.000
_cell.length_b   1.000
_cell.length_c   1.000
_cell.angle_alpha   90.00
_cell.angle_beta   90.00
_cell.angle_gamma   90.00
#
_symmetry.space_group_name_H-M   'P 1'
#
loop_
_entity.id
_entity.type
_entity.pdbx_description
1 polymer ?
#
loop_
_entity_poly.entity_id
_entity_poly.type
_entity_poly.pdbx_seq_one_letter_code
_entity_poly.pdbx_strand_id
1 'polypeptide(L)'
;MSKKTGILFFIIVSFTNILCAQWELVPDTSTPAALEEIFKKYESMPQLRIESKSSGTIANFDMRAPLSISPDIPIPQTELEWDADTILLEKFNGSTSGEVFGGINYVDSIPNLNKAIYLSQGSWIRYIPSGLPQLEAAGSIEFFIYPTSYNIGLLSLQWLLTNIPPRWGYVLHFSLLADGKIRYAVWNWGGDFGLAGNTQIPLNAWTHVGIMWDNSGSKIYINGKLDASTPRKIWPASPSYVYLGYWGINNDTFIDEFRISKVARIRELKPKKIITLNKWSGDKQIGVVNKPLTNPLIVRTSDQITNTPVSDIEINFQIQAPSGSTGQVVNPAKTSTDINGFGQTTATLGNKQGDYTITANSPVTIPPSVEFKACGRLDVPHYSQLDSRWGDIIYDEAWDIWPWNKIKNQGCALTAATMVSNYYTKPHDFQTDPGKLNSDLIASKGYTSSLFHPSGGKIKWDVVACLSKSMFFDYASSGDKGRDLTEQGIRNLIETKLKGNNPVIAEMKGVIAEHHYTVITAKCEDGWIAQDPYFGAERKIPFDKEILGIRSFVASPTYPAPCTRSLLSWLSSPAELLMTDPSGNKTGFEPATKLVIRNILNSGYFMDAIDNPETGETDPNPTKQLGIPNPAIGTYKLDVIGIATGTYTLGIDGITENGTVKETMFKGVTAAGIINTFELNYTGLLEQPVIPIRTATFESTRKDIELSLTFGLITNEGIANSLTQKLNNAEEAKNKGNIKPAQNILEALINEIDAQTDKHINKDAAEFLKQDIQYLINHL
;
A
#
# COMPACT_ATOMS: atom_id res chain seq x y z
N MET A 1 -14.81 33.71 -24.15
CA MET A 1 -15.93 32.87 -23.67
C MET A 1 -15.40 31.81 -22.73
N SER A 2 -15.70 31.91 -21.44
CA SER A 2 -15.70 30.81 -20.47
C SER A 2 -16.57 31.31 -19.31
N LYS A 3 -17.77 30.74 -19.19
CA LYS A 3 -18.75 31.08 -18.15
C LYS A 3 -18.21 30.58 -16.81
N LYS A 4 -17.85 31.48 -15.88
CA LYS A 4 -17.77 31.15 -14.45
C LYS A 4 -19.08 31.59 -13.79
N THR A 5 -19.93 30.62 -13.52
CA THR A 5 -21.17 30.72 -12.75
C THR A 5 -20.78 30.95 -11.28
N GLY A 6 -20.90 32.19 -10.80
CA GLY A 6 -20.80 32.50 -9.36
C GLY A 6 -22.19 32.50 -8.74
N ILE A 7 -22.38 31.73 -7.66
CA ILE A 7 -23.63 31.70 -6.89
C ILE A 7 -23.65 32.95 -5.98
N LEU A 8 -24.67 33.80 -6.14
CA LEU A 8 -24.95 34.93 -5.26
C LEU A 8 -25.73 34.43 -4.04
N PHE A 9 -25.22 34.61 -2.82
CA PHE A 9 -26.01 34.40 -1.59
C PHE A 9 -26.63 35.71 -1.12
N PHE A 10 -27.94 35.70 -0.86
CA PHE A 10 -28.69 36.78 -0.23
C PHE A 10 -28.89 36.39 1.24
N ILE A 11 -28.33 37.14 2.19
CA ILE A 11 -28.55 36.91 3.63
C ILE A 11 -29.20 38.17 4.19
N ILE A 12 -30.46 38.05 4.65
CA ILE A 12 -31.13 39.08 5.45
C ILE A 12 -30.86 38.75 6.92
N VAL A 13 -30.12 39.61 7.61
CA VAL A 13 -29.93 39.53 9.07
C VAL A 13 -30.79 40.62 9.71
N SER A 14 -31.75 40.21 10.54
CA SER A 14 -32.53 41.14 11.37
C SER A 14 -31.96 41.12 12.79
N PHE A 15 -31.31 42.22 13.19
CA PHE A 15 -31.21 42.60 14.58
C PHE A 15 -31.99 43.90 14.76
N THR A 16 -32.69 44.00 15.89
CA THR A 16 -33.47 45.13 16.38
C THR A 16 -33.11 46.49 15.74
N ASN A 17 -34.03 47.03 14.94
CA ASN A 17 -34.10 48.41 14.44
C ASN A 17 -32.76 49.12 14.14
N ILE A 18 -32.15 48.84 12.98
CA ILE A 18 -31.51 49.79 12.03
C ILE A 18 -30.98 48.96 10.85
N LEU A 19 -31.38 49.30 9.61
CA LEU A 19 -30.84 48.72 8.38
C LEU A 19 -29.46 49.32 8.07
N CYS A 20 -28.41 48.50 8.07
CA CYS A 20 -27.17 48.79 7.35
C CYS A 20 -26.76 47.56 6.54
N ALA A 21 -26.62 47.75 5.22
CA ALA A 21 -26.13 46.73 4.30
C ALA A 21 -24.65 47.00 4.02
N GLN A 22 -23.80 45.96 4.09
CA GLN A 22 -22.44 46.01 3.58
C GLN A 22 -22.21 44.85 2.62
N TRP A 23 -21.59 45.16 1.48
CA TRP A 23 -21.20 44.20 0.44
C TRP A 23 -19.71 43.89 0.61
N GLU A 24 -19.33 42.61 0.70
CA GLU A 24 -17.92 42.19 0.56
C GLU A 24 -17.77 41.15 -0.56
N LEU A 25 -16.74 41.36 -1.38
CA LEU A 25 -16.26 40.44 -2.40
C LEU A 25 -15.18 39.54 -1.78
N VAL A 26 -15.40 38.22 -1.79
CA VAL A 26 -14.40 37.24 -1.33
C VAL A 26 -13.59 36.74 -2.53
N PRO A 27 -12.25 36.74 -2.50
CA PRO A 27 -11.43 36.21 -3.59
C PRO A 27 -11.19 34.69 -3.43
N ASP A 28 -11.40 33.99 -4.55
CA ASP A 28 -11.00 32.62 -4.95
C ASP A 28 -11.20 31.44 -3.96
N THR A 29 -12.14 30.55 -4.29
CA THR A 29 -12.54 29.36 -3.52
C THR A 29 -11.83 28.06 -3.98
N SER A 30 -10.56 28.16 -4.42
CA SER A 30 -9.89 27.07 -5.13
C SER A 30 -9.07 26.10 -4.25
N THR A 31 -9.05 26.27 -2.92
CA THR A 31 -8.33 25.35 -2.02
C THR A 31 -9.16 24.92 -0.79
N PRO A 32 -9.00 23.67 -0.28
CA PRO A 32 -9.71 23.17 0.90
C PRO A 32 -9.51 24.02 2.17
N ALA A 33 -8.33 24.64 2.32
CA ALA A 33 -8.00 25.49 3.45
C ALA A 33 -8.83 26.79 3.52
N ALA A 34 -9.21 27.37 2.37
CA ALA A 34 -10.02 28.58 2.31
C ALA A 34 -11.50 28.33 2.67
N LEU A 35 -12.01 27.12 2.35
CA LEU A 35 -13.33 26.67 2.81
C LEU A 35 -13.32 26.40 4.32
N GLU A 36 -12.25 25.81 4.83
CA GLU A 36 -12.10 25.50 6.26
C GLU A 36 -11.99 26.77 7.14
N GLU A 37 -11.41 27.85 6.61
CA GLU A 37 -11.34 29.15 7.30
C GLU A 37 -12.69 29.90 7.32
N ILE A 38 -13.51 29.75 6.27
CA ILE A 38 -14.91 30.25 6.25
C ILE A 38 -15.77 29.41 7.19
N PHE A 39 -15.65 28.08 7.18
CA PHE A 39 -16.38 27.21 8.11
C PHE A 39 -16.02 27.48 9.57
N LYS A 40 -14.74 27.67 9.89
CA LYS A 40 -14.30 28.07 11.25
C LYS A 40 -14.82 29.44 11.69
N LYS A 41 -15.03 30.39 10.77
CA LYS A 41 -15.55 31.73 11.08
C LYS A 41 -17.05 31.73 11.39
N TYR A 42 -17.80 30.72 10.95
CA TYR A 42 -19.25 30.60 11.16
C TYR A 42 -19.68 29.42 12.07
N GLU A 43 -18.77 28.50 12.40
CA GLU A 43 -19.01 27.40 13.36
C GLU A 43 -19.28 27.89 14.80
N SER A 44 -18.94 29.14 15.13
CA SER A 44 -19.21 29.72 16.45
C SER A 44 -20.60 30.37 16.59
N MET A 45 -21.51 30.21 15.61
CA MET A 45 -22.89 30.74 15.68
C MET A 45 -23.92 29.60 15.72
N PRO A 46 -24.62 29.36 16.85
CA PRO A 46 -25.40 28.13 17.08
C PRO A 46 -26.83 28.18 16.53
N GLN A 47 -27.08 28.83 15.39
CA GLN A 47 -28.43 28.99 14.84
C GLN A 47 -28.41 29.01 13.32
N LEU A 48 -28.47 27.84 12.65
CA LEU A 48 -28.90 27.73 11.25
C LEU A 48 -29.17 26.25 10.88
N ARG A 49 -30.41 25.96 10.50
CA ARG A 49 -30.75 24.79 9.66
C ARG A 49 -31.58 25.28 8.49
N ILE A 50 -31.10 25.05 7.27
CA ILE A 50 -31.79 25.42 6.03
C ILE A 50 -32.71 24.28 5.63
N GLU A 51 -34.02 24.53 5.55
CA GLU A 51 -34.95 23.67 4.82
C GLU A 51 -35.61 24.46 3.70
N SER A 52 -35.50 23.98 2.46
CA SER A 52 -36.18 24.58 1.31
C SER A 52 -37.60 24.01 1.21
N LYS A 53 -38.63 24.85 1.33
CA LYS A 53 -39.93 24.60 0.67
C LYS A 53 -40.55 25.87 0.12
N SER A 54 -41.02 25.73 -1.10
CA SER A 54 -41.76 26.69 -1.91
C SER A 54 -43.17 26.95 -1.39
N SER A 55 -43.70 28.11 -1.78
CA SER A 55 -45.08 28.61 -1.62
C SER A 55 -45.36 29.37 -0.32
N GLY A 56 -45.72 30.63 -0.50
CA GLY A 56 -45.91 31.61 0.55
C GLY A 56 -47.13 31.32 1.42
N THR A 57 -46.85 31.14 2.70
CA THR A 57 -47.73 31.44 3.82
C THR A 57 -46.81 31.93 4.94
N ILE A 58 -47.22 32.96 5.67
CA ILE A 58 -46.45 33.55 6.78
C ILE A 58 -46.02 32.41 7.72
N ALA A 59 -44.70 32.23 7.89
CA ALA A 59 -44.16 31.22 8.77
C ALA A 59 -44.53 31.57 10.21
N ASN A 60 -45.31 30.72 10.86
CA ASN A 60 -45.28 30.64 12.32
C ASN A 60 -43.83 30.33 12.71
N PHE A 61 -43.20 31.19 13.52
CA PHE A 61 -41.90 30.90 14.10
C PHE A 61 -42.02 29.62 14.94
N ASP A 62 -41.48 28.52 14.40
CA ASP A 62 -41.37 27.23 15.09
C ASP A 62 -40.29 27.36 16.17
N MET A 63 -40.70 27.69 17.39
CA MET A 63 -39.81 27.77 18.55
C MET A 63 -39.34 26.35 18.91
N ARG A 64 -38.29 25.86 18.27
CA ARG A 64 -37.64 24.60 18.66
C ARG A 64 -36.66 24.87 19.79
N ALA A 65 -36.67 24.04 20.84
CA ALA A 65 -35.53 23.93 21.74
C ALA A 65 -34.32 23.40 20.93
N PRO A 66 -33.18 24.10 20.86
CA PRO A 66 -31.98 23.61 20.17
C PRO A 66 -31.39 22.37 20.86
N LEU A 67 -30.87 21.44 20.06
CA LEU A 67 -30.07 20.26 20.46
C LEU A 67 -28.70 20.61 21.10
N SER A 68 -28.51 21.83 21.64
CA SER A 68 -27.25 22.24 22.26
C SER A 68 -27.11 21.61 23.65
N ILE A 69 -26.35 20.51 23.69
CA ILE A 69 -26.00 19.77 24.91
C ILE A 69 -24.82 20.50 25.56
N SER A 70 -24.96 20.94 26.82
CA SER A 70 -23.82 21.41 27.62
C SER A 70 -22.80 20.26 27.76
N PRO A 71 -21.48 20.52 27.70
CA PRO A 71 -20.44 19.48 27.70
C PRO A 71 -20.49 18.53 28.92
N ASP A 72 -21.22 18.91 29.99
CA ASP A 72 -21.38 18.14 31.21
C ASP A 72 -22.80 17.55 31.44
N ILE A 73 -23.73 17.58 30.48
CA ILE A 73 -25.08 17.00 30.70
C ILE A 73 -24.98 15.47 30.80
N PRO A 74 -25.35 14.86 31.93
CA PRO A 74 -25.58 13.42 31.97
C PRO A 74 -26.93 13.13 31.30
N ILE A 75 -26.88 12.54 30.11
CA ILE A 75 -28.06 12.18 29.32
C ILE A 75 -28.88 11.14 30.11
N PRO A 76 -30.18 11.38 30.39
CA PRO A 76 -31.02 10.39 31.04
C PRO A 76 -31.10 9.12 30.18
N GLN A 77 -31.02 7.95 30.83
CA GLN A 77 -31.07 6.66 30.11
C GLN A 77 -32.50 6.27 29.67
N THR A 78 -33.53 6.74 30.38
CA THR A 78 -34.96 6.45 30.15
C THR A 78 -35.84 7.64 30.55
N GLU A 79 -37.16 7.59 30.35
CA GLU A 79 -38.10 8.50 31.03
C GLU A 79 -38.27 8.10 32.52
N LEU A 80 -38.78 9.03 33.34
CA LEU A 80 -39.22 8.79 34.71
C LEU A 80 -40.51 7.97 34.69
N GLU A 81 -40.63 7.00 35.59
CA GLU A 81 -41.82 6.16 35.69
C GLU A 81 -42.61 6.47 36.96
N TRP A 82 -43.92 6.21 36.90
CA TRP A 82 -44.81 6.32 38.06
C TRP A 82 -44.50 5.18 39.05
N ASP A 83 -44.51 5.49 40.35
CA ASP A 83 -44.40 4.51 41.43
C ASP A 83 -45.26 4.91 42.63
N ALA A 84 -45.24 4.10 43.69
CA ALA A 84 -46.09 4.29 44.86
C ALA A 84 -45.79 5.60 45.65
N ASP A 85 -44.64 6.22 45.42
CA ASP A 85 -44.21 7.45 46.10
C ASP A 85 -44.33 8.71 45.23
N THR A 86 -44.72 8.56 43.97
CA THR A 86 -45.00 9.67 43.05
C THR A 86 -46.38 10.26 43.34
N ILE A 87 -46.45 11.58 43.55
CA ILE A 87 -47.69 12.35 43.71
C ILE A 87 -48.15 12.95 42.37
N LEU A 88 -47.20 13.41 41.56
CA LEU A 88 -47.42 14.00 40.24
C LEU A 88 -46.24 13.65 39.33
N LEU A 89 -46.53 13.32 38.08
CA LEU A 89 -45.53 13.06 37.04
C LEU A 89 -46.05 13.57 35.70
N GLU A 90 -45.26 14.41 35.04
CA GLU A 90 -45.53 14.97 33.73
C GLU A 90 -44.31 14.74 32.83
N LYS A 91 -44.50 13.93 31.79
CA LYS A 91 -43.49 13.64 30.76
C LYS A 91 -43.59 14.56 29.54
N PHE A 92 -44.65 15.39 29.49
CA PHE A 92 -44.93 16.34 28.40
C PHE A 92 -44.84 15.79 26.96
N ASN A 93 -45.14 14.50 26.78
CA ASN A 93 -45.14 13.78 25.51
C ASN A 93 -46.32 14.13 24.58
N GLY A 94 -46.56 15.42 24.36
CA GLY A 94 -47.66 15.95 23.56
C GLY A 94 -48.94 16.23 24.33
N SER A 95 -48.97 15.99 25.64
CA SER A 95 -50.11 16.28 26.51
C SER A 95 -49.67 16.56 27.96
N THR A 96 -50.58 17.12 28.76
CA THR A 96 -50.40 17.32 30.21
C THR A 96 -51.70 16.98 30.95
N SER A 97 -51.61 16.47 32.19
CA SER A 97 -52.80 16.15 33.01
C SER A 97 -53.42 17.35 33.71
N GLY A 98 -52.71 18.49 33.73
CA GLY A 98 -53.12 19.71 34.41
C GLY A 98 -54.01 20.60 33.56
N GLU A 99 -54.67 21.55 34.22
CA GLU A 99 -55.46 22.58 33.57
C GLU A 99 -54.54 23.68 33.04
N VAL A 100 -54.60 23.93 31.74
CA VAL A 100 -53.72 24.86 31.04
C VAL A 100 -54.32 26.26 30.98
N PHE A 101 -53.51 27.25 31.31
CA PHE A 101 -53.83 28.67 31.19
C PHE A 101 -52.83 29.33 30.24
N GLY A 102 -53.32 30.07 29.24
CA GLY A 102 -52.47 30.63 28.18
C GLY A 102 -52.18 29.64 27.06
N GLY A 103 -51.07 29.82 26.34
CA GLY A 103 -50.67 29.00 25.20
C GLY A 103 -49.44 28.16 25.51
N ILE A 104 -49.54 26.84 25.32
CA ILE A 104 -48.42 25.90 25.48
C ILE A 104 -48.08 25.24 24.15
N ASN A 105 -46.83 24.83 23.97
CA ASN A 105 -46.37 24.05 22.82
C ASN A 105 -45.53 22.85 23.29
N TYR A 106 -45.48 21.80 22.47
CA TYR A 106 -44.62 20.65 22.71
C TYR A 106 -43.50 20.61 21.67
N VAL A 107 -42.26 20.46 22.13
CA VAL A 107 -41.05 20.49 21.31
C VAL A 107 -40.23 19.22 21.54
N ASP A 108 -39.27 18.93 20.66
CA ASP A 108 -38.34 17.82 20.90
C ASP A 108 -37.54 18.06 22.20
N SER A 109 -37.39 17.00 22.99
CA SER A 109 -36.66 17.04 24.26
C SER A 109 -35.18 16.62 24.10
N ILE A 110 -34.49 16.42 25.23
CA ILE A 110 -33.16 15.82 25.36
C ILE A 110 -33.14 14.43 24.69
N PRO A 111 -32.03 14.01 24.03
CA PRO A 111 -31.93 12.66 23.47
C PRO A 111 -32.32 11.56 24.47
N ASN A 112 -33.09 10.58 24.00
CA ASN A 112 -33.74 9.49 24.76
C ASN A 112 -35.05 9.86 25.50
N LEU A 113 -35.42 11.14 25.55
CA LEU A 113 -36.74 11.60 25.96
C LEU A 113 -37.53 12.03 24.71
N ASN A 114 -38.86 12.06 24.78
CA ASN A 114 -39.71 12.26 23.61
C ASN A 114 -40.04 13.74 23.38
N LYS A 115 -40.99 14.35 24.10
CA LYS A 115 -41.31 15.78 23.96
C LYS A 115 -41.22 16.53 25.29
N ALA A 116 -40.76 17.77 25.22
CA ALA A 116 -40.79 18.72 26.32
C ALA A 116 -41.91 19.75 26.12
N ILE A 117 -42.35 20.38 27.20
CA ILE A 117 -43.27 21.52 27.12
C ILE A 117 -42.50 22.84 27.04
N TYR A 118 -42.99 23.75 26.21
CA TYR A 118 -42.62 25.15 26.22
C TYR A 118 -43.73 25.99 26.87
N LEU A 119 -43.39 26.66 27.97
CA LEU A 119 -44.27 27.60 28.64
C LEU A 119 -43.84 29.02 28.27
N SER A 120 -44.61 29.67 27.38
CA SER A 120 -44.36 31.07 27.03
C SER A 120 -44.75 32.01 28.18
N GLN A 121 -44.23 33.24 28.13
CA GLN A 121 -44.64 34.31 29.03
C GLN A 121 -46.17 34.46 29.05
N GLY A 122 -46.78 34.40 30.23
CA GLY A 122 -48.23 34.46 30.42
C GLY A 122 -48.94 33.10 30.50
N SER A 123 -48.23 31.99 30.23
CA SER A 123 -48.78 30.64 30.24
C SER A 123 -48.39 29.86 31.50
N TRP A 124 -49.29 29.05 32.05
CA TRP A 124 -49.01 28.23 33.23
C TRP A 124 -49.96 27.03 33.32
N ILE A 125 -49.63 26.06 34.16
CA ILE A 125 -50.44 24.85 34.34
C ILE A 125 -50.79 24.66 35.81
N ARG A 126 -52.06 24.35 36.07
CA ARG A 126 -52.56 23.99 37.40
C ARG A 126 -52.72 22.49 37.55
N TYR A 127 -52.27 21.96 38.69
CA TYR A 127 -52.57 20.59 39.10
C TYR A 127 -53.21 20.57 40.49
N ILE A 128 -54.09 19.59 40.72
CA ILE A 128 -54.76 19.34 42.01
C ILE A 128 -54.55 17.88 42.46
N PRO A 129 -53.29 17.43 42.66
CA PRO A 129 -53.04 16.06 43.08
C PRO A 129 -53.48 15.84 44.54
N SER A 130 -54.20 14.74 44.79
CA SER A 130 -54.72 14.41 46.13
C SER A 130 -53.64 14.08 47.17
N GLY A 131 -52.41 13.78 46.74
CA GLY A 131 -51.29 13.40 47.61
C GLY A 131 -50.49 14.57 48.20
N LEU A 132 -50.76 15.82 47.83
CA LEU A 132 -49.93 16.97 48.25
C LEU A 132 -49.76 17.14 49.77
N PRO A 133 -50.75 16.92 50.64
CA PRO A 133 -50.57 17.07 52.09
C PRO A 133 -49.46 16.18 52.67
N GLN A 134 -49.08 15.09 51.98
CA GLN A 134 -48.00 14.19 52.40
C GLN A 134 -46.62 14.85 52.31
N LEU A 135 -46.48 15.93 51.53
CA LEU A 135 -45.25 16.70 51.38
C LEU A 135 -44.78 17.39 52.66
N GLU A 136 -45.64 17.50 53.67
CA GLU A 136 -45.23 18.03 54.98
C GLU A 136 -44.27 17.10 55.72
N ALA A 137 -44.37 15.79 55.50
CA ALA A 137 -43.53 14.79 56.16
C ALA A 137 -42.14 14.69 55.50
N ALA A 138 -42.09 14.54 54.18
CA ALA A 138 -40.89 14.56 53.34
C ALA A 138 -41.33 14.78 51.90
N GLY A 139 -40.39 15.11 51.01
CA GLY A 139 -40.72 15.18 49.61
C GLY A 139 -39.57 15.57 48.71
N SER A 140 -39.83 15.50 47.41
CA SER A 140 -38.93 15.96 46.37
C SER A 140 -39.69 16.50 45.17
N ILE A 141 -39.05 17.44 44.48
CA ILE A 141 -39.52 18.02 43.23
C ILE A 141 -38.33 18.07 42.27
N GLU A 142 -38.46 17.51 41.08
CA GLU A 142 -37.42 17.54 40.05
C GLU A 142 -37.97 17.63 38.64
N PHE A 143 -37.19 18.24 37.74
CA PHE A 143 -37.48 18.38 36.32
C PHE A 143 -36.24 18.84 35.56
N PHE A 144 -36.25 18.69 34.24
CA PHE A 144 -35.32 19.37 33.35
C PHE A 144 -35.84 20.76 33.00
N ILE A 145 -34.93 21.74 32.92
CA ILE A 145 -35.20 23.09 32.42
C ILE A 145 -34.25 23.47 31.28
N TYR A 146 -34.74 24.27 30.34
CA TYR A 146 -33.92 24.97 29.34
C TYR A 146 -34.23 26.47 29.47
N PRO A 147 -33.52 27.20 30.34
CA PRO A 147 -33.76 28.62 30.52
C PRO A 147 -33.15 29.43 29.37
N THR A 148 -33.93 30.32 28.77
CA THR A 148 -33.45 31.30 27.77
C THR A 148 -33.11 32.65 28.42
N SER A 149 -33.55 32.85 29.67
CA SER A 149 -33.27 34.02 30.49
C SER A 149 -33.21 33.66 31.98
N TYR A 150 -32.64 34.55 32.79
CA TYR A 150 -32.62 34.45 34.25
C TYR A 150 -33.79 35.21 34.88
N ASN A 151 -33.93 35.08 36.21
CA ASN A 151 -35.01 35.68 36.97
C ASN A 151 -36.39 35.13 36.60
N ILE A 152 -36.49 33.80 36.45
CA ILE A 152 -37.72 33.10 36.06
C ILE A 152 -38.33 32.30 37.22
N GLY A 153 -39.66 32.32 37.32
CA GLY A 153 -40.43 31.51 38.26
C GLY A 153 -40.79 30.16 37.64
N LEU A 154 -40.24 29.07 38.18
CA LEU A 154 -40.41 27.73 37.60
C LEU A 154 -41.68 27.05 38.11
N LEU A 155 -41.89 27.08 39.43
CA LEU A 155 -42.98 26.32 40.09
C LEU A 155 -43.43 27.01 41.37
N SER A 156 -44.71 26.90 41.71
CA SER A 156 -45.23 27.27 43.02
C SER A 156 -46.27 26.28 43.55
N LEU A 157 -46.32 26.12 44.87
CA LEU A 157 -47.38 25.40 45.58
C LEU A 157 -48.22 26.38 46.40
N GLN A 158 -49.51 26.09 46.57
CA GLN A 158 -50.44 26.90 47.38
C GLN A 158 -51.45 26.07 48.17
N TRP A 159 -51.93 26.60 49.31
CA TRP A 159 -53.08 26.06 50.05
C TRP A 159 -54.43 26.51 49.46
N LEU A 160 -54.46 27.65 48.77
CA LEU A 160 -55.67 28.29 48.25
C LEU A 160 -55.73 28.22 46.72
N LEU A 161 -56.91 27.92 46.19
CA LEU A 161 -57.18 27.96 44.76
C LEU A 161 -57.24 29.43 44.28
N THR A 162 -56.26 29.81 43.46
CA THR A 162 -56.19 31.16 42.86
C THR A 162 -55.66 31.11 41.43
N ASN A 163 -56.08 32.07 40.59
CA ASN A 163 -55.58 32.25 39.23
C ASN A 163 -54.55 33.39 39.11
N ILE A 164 -54.29 34.10 40.21
CA ILE A 164 -53.25 35.13 40.31
C ILE A 164 -52.34 34.82 41.51
N PRO A 165 -51.07 35.22 41.47
CA PRO A 165 -50.20 35.09 42.64
C PRO A 165 -50.83 35.81 43.84
N PRO A 166 -51.02 35.13 44.98
CA PRO A 166 -51.64 35.75 46.15
C PRO A 166 -50.69 36.75 46.81
N ARG A 167 -51.25 37.84 47.36
CA ARG A 167 -50.48 38.92 48.00
C ARG A 167 -49.65 38.47 49.21
N TRP A 168 -50.09 37.40 49.89
CA TRP A 168 -49.46 36.88 51.11
C TRP A 168 -48.40 35.80 50.84
N GLY A 169 -48.07 35.52 49.57
CA GLY A 169 -46.98 34.61 49.20
C GLY A 169 -47.41 33.17 48.93
N TYR A 170 -46.45 32.26 48.92
CA TYR A 170 -46.62 30.86 48.50
C TYR A 170 -46.14 29.89 49.57
N VAL A 171 -46.70 28.68 49.60
CA VAL A 171 -46.18 27.66 50.54
C VAL A 171 -44.88 27.06 50.05
N LEU A 172 -44.64 27.10 48.73
CA LEU A 172 -43.34 26.82 48.14
C LEU A 172 -43.24 27.56 46.80
N HIS A 173 -42.07 28.10 46.51
CA HIS A 173 -41.71 28.63 45.20
C HIS A 173 -40.32 28.16 44.83
N PHE A 174 -40.18 27.73 43.59
CA PHE A 174 -38.94 27.26 42.99
C PHE A 174 -38.66 28.19 41.82
N SER A 175 -37.50 28.84 41.84
CA SER A 175 -37.12 29.91 40.92
C SER A 175 -35.67 29.78 40.46
N LEU A 176 -35.38 30.37 39.30
CA LEU A 176 -34.04 30.66 38.82
C LEU A 176 -33.79 32.16 39.02
N LEU A 177 -32.86 32.50 39.90
CA LEU A 177 -32.59 33.89 40.28
C LEU A 177 -31.90 34.67 39.16
N ALA A 178 -31.76 35.99 39.35
CA ALA A 178 -31.08 36.89 38.41
C ALA A 178 -29.58 36.57 38.22
N ASP A 179 -28.94 35.93 39.21
CA ASP A 179 -27.56 35.44 39.12
C ASP A 179 -27.46 34.04 38.48
N GLY A 180 -28.59 33.50 38.01
CA GLY A 180 -28.68 32.20 37.36
C GLY A 180 -28.61 31.01 38.32
N LYS A 181 -28.73 31.20 39.63
CA LYS A 181 -28.76 30.09 40.60
C LYS A 181 -30.19 29.67 40.92
N ILE A 182 -30.36 28.39 41.21
CA ILE A 182 -31.63 27.87 41.70
C ILE A 182 -31.87 28.38 43.13
N ARG A 183 -33.08 28.84 43.42
CA ARG A 183 -33.57 29.07 44.79
C ARG A 183 -34.93 28.45 44.95
N TYR A 184 -35.14 27.76 46.07
CA TYR A 184 -36.48 27.45 46.52
C TYR A 184 -36.73 28.01 47.92
N ALA A 185 -37.96 28.47 48.15
CA ALA A 185 -38.37 29.15 49.37
C ALA A 185 -39.80 28.80 49.75
N VAL A 186 -40.10 28.83 51.04
CA VAL A 186 -41.40 28.50 51.61
C VAL A 186 -41.85 29.60 52.56
N TRP A 187 -43.14 29.89 52.57
CA TRP A 187 -43.77 30.73 53.58
C TRP A 187 -44.51 29.85 54.59
N ASN A 188 -44.08 29.88 55.85
CA ASN A 188 -44.73 29.21 56.98
C ASN A 188 -44.84 30.21 58.14
N TRP A 189 -45.87 30.10 58.99
CA TRP A 189 -46.35 30.98 60.08
C TRP A 189 -45.25 31.61 61.00
N GLY A 190 -44.33 32.39 60.43
CA GLY A 190 -43.10 32.87 61.08
C GLY A 190 -42.00 33.45 60.16
N GLY A 191 -42.07 33.36 58.83
CA GLY A 191 -41.14 34.05 57.90
C GLY A 191 -40.90 33.37 56.54
N ASP A 192 -40.20 34.07 55.61
CA ASP A 192 -39.68 33.49 54.35
C ASP A 192 -38.39 32.72 54.62
N PHE A 193 -38.39 31.43 54.31
CA PHE A 193 -37.25 30.54 54.51
C PHE A 193 -36.91 29.85 53.19
N GLY A 194 -35.68 30.04 52.70
CA GLY A 194 -35.26 29.44 51.44
C GLY A 194 -33.82 28.96 51.45
N LEU A 195 -33.51 28.10 50.47
CA LEU A 195 -32.18 27.62 50.16
C LEU A 195 -31.85 28.06 48.72
N ALA A 196 -30.69 28.66 48.54
CA ALA A 196 -30.13 28.95 47.23
C ALA A 196 -29.01 27.96 46.91
N GLY A 197 -28.90 27.59 45.64
CA GLY A 197 -27.85 26.76 45.10
C GLY A 197 -26.51 27.51 45.01
N ASN A 198 -25.47 26.79 44.63
CA ASN A 198 -24.13 27.32 44.41
C ASN A 198 -23.81 27.47 42.92
N THR A 199 -24.36 26.58 42.08
CA THR A 199 -24.09 26.52 40.63
C THR A 199 -24.95 27.50 39.84
N GLN A 200 -24.30 28.27 38.98
CA GLN A 200 -24.97 29.08 37.95
C GLN A 200 -25.40 28.18 36.79
N ILE A 201 -26.70 28.20 36.47
CA ILE A 201 -27.28 27.40 35.38
C ILE A 201 -26.96 28.05 34.04
N PRO A 202 -26.42 27.31 33.06
CA PRO A 202 -26.18 27.85 31.72
C PRO A 202 -27.51 28.19 31.03
N LEU A 203 -27.57 29.36 30.41
CA LEU A 203 -28.66 29.69 29.48
C LEU A 203 -28.53 28.86 28.20
N ASN A 204 -29.65 28.58 27.56
CA ASN A 204 -29.72 27.85 26.30
C ASN A 204 -29.09 26.43 26.37
N ALA A 205 -29.20 25.80 27.54
CA ALA A 205 -28.77 24.42 27.74
C ALA A 205 -29.72 23.72 28.71
N TRP A 206 -30.04 22.45 28.40
CA TRP A 206 -30.83 21.61 29.30
C TRP A 206 -30.07 21.37 30.60
N THR A 207 -30.75 21.54 31.73
CA THR A 207 -30.20 21.28 33.06
C THR A 207 -31.24 20.56 33.90
N HIS A 208 -30.86 19.45 34.53
CA HIS A 208 -31.72 18.81 35.53
C HIS A 208 -31.60 19.57 36.84
N VAL A 209 -32.73 19.95 37.42
CA VAL A 209 -32.81 20.66 38.69
C VAL A 209 -33.74 19.89 39.63
N GLY A 210 -33.33 19.78 40.89
CA GLY A 210 -34.08 19.03 41.88
C GLY A 210 -33.93 19.59 43.28
N ILE A 211 -35.00 19.50 44.06
CA ILE A 211 -35.02 19.82 45.48
C ILE A 211 -35.61 18.66 46.26
N MET A 212 -35.11 18.44 47.48
CA MET A 212 -35.70 17.46 48.39
C MET A 212 -35.57 17.87 49.85
N TRP A 213 -36.48 17.37 50.68
CA TRP A 213 -36.49 17.62 52.12
C TRP A 213 -37.01 16.42 52.90
N ASP A 214 -36.45 16.21 54.07
CA ASP A 214 -36.88 15.23 55.07
C ASP A 214 -36.45 15.69 56.47
N ASN A 215 -36.44 14.79 57.45
CA ASN A 215 -36.01 15.11 58.81
C ASN A 215 -34.50 15.39 58.96
N SER A 216 -33.69 15.07 57.94
CA SER A 216 -32.24 15.38 57.90
C SER A 216 -31.94 16.78 57.35
N GLY A 217 -32.95 17.46 56.78
CA GLY A 217 -32.82 18.80 56.24
C GLY A 217 -33.26 18.88 54.79
N SER A 218 -32.66 19.83 54.06
CA SER A 218 -33.08 20.24 52.73
C SER A 218 -31.90 20.38 51.79
N LYS A 219 -32.07 19.97 50.53
CA LYS A 219 -30.98 19.86 49.55
C LYS A 219 -31.44 20.31 48.16
N ILE A 220 -30.52 20.92 47.41
CA ILE A 220 -30.64 21.25 45.98
C ILE A 220 -29.67 20.36 45.20
N TYR A 221 -30.12 19.85 44.06
CA TYR A 221 -29.36 19.03 43.13
C TYR A 221 -29.38 19.65 41.74
N ILE A 222 -28.20 19.67 41.10
CA ILE A 222 -28.01 20.10 39.71
C ILE A 222 -27.38 18.94 38.95
N ASN A 223 -27.99 18.52 37.84
CA ASN A 223 -27.54 17.37 37.03
C ASN A 223 -27.30 16.10 37.88
N GLY A 224 -28.20 15.83 38.82
CA GLY A 224 -28.13 14.67 39.73
C GLY A 224 -27.05 14.75 40.82
N LYS A 225 -26.24 15.81 40.87
CA LYS A 225 -25.21 16.02 41.90
C LYS A 225 -25.70 17.00 42.97
N LEU A 226 -25.33 16.76 44.23
CA LEU A 226 -25.64 17.66 45.34
C LEU A 226 -24.96 19.02 45.11
N ASP A 227 -25.76 20.10 45.08
CA ASP A 227 -25.28 21.46 44.84
C ASP A 227 -25.28 22.30 46.12
N ALA A 228 -26.34 22.22 46.92
CA ALA A 228 -26.44 22.91 48.21
C ALA A 228 -27.23 22.10 49.24
N SER A 229 -26.98 22.33 50.52
CA SER A 229 -27.71 21.68 51.61
C SER A 229 -27.83 22.55 52.85
N THR A 230 -28.85 22.28 53.66
CA THR A 230 -29.05 22.87 54.99
C THR A 230 -29.67 21.82 55.92
N PRO A 231 -29.29 21.76 57.21
CA PRO A 231 -29.91 20.83 58.16
C PRO A 231 -31.36 21.21 58.48
N ARG A 232 -31.80 22.41 58.09
CA ARG A 232 -33.18 22.84 58.28
C ARG A 232 -34.09 22.14 57.28
N LYS A 233 -35.16 21.53 57.77
CA LYS A 233 -36.26 21.07 56.91
C LYS A 233 -37.01 22.29 56.38
N ILE A 234 -37.03 22.47 55.06
CA ILE A 234 -37.77 23.51 54.34
C ILE A 234 -38.83 22.78 53.49
N TRP A 235 -40.08 22.81 53.95
CA TRP A 235 -41.21 22.05 53.38
C TRP A 235 -42.43 22.94 53.12
N PRO A 236 -43.30 22.60 52.16
CA PRO A 236 -44.55 23.32 51.93
C PRO A 236 -45.57 23.01 53.03
N ALA A 237 -46.12 24.04 53.69
CA ALA A 237 -47.19 23.88 54.69
C ALA A 237 -48.56 23.81 54.02
N SER A 238 -49.30 22.72 54.22
CA SER A 238 -50.65 22.47 53.71
C SER A 238 -50.84 22.75 52.21
N PRO A 239 -49.99 22.19 51.32
CA PRO A 239 -50.14 22.38 49.89
C PRO A 239 -51.37 21.64 49.36
N SER A 240 -52.13 22.33 48.51
CA SER A 240 -53.35 21.82 47.86
C SER A 240 -53.32 21.95 46.33
N TYR A 241 -52.48 22.85 45.80
CA TYR A 241 -52.43 23.19 44.38
C TYR A 241 -50.99 23.36 43.90
N VAL A 242 -50.72 22.91 42.67
CA VAL A 242 -49.45 23.06 41.97
C VAL A 242 -49.62 24.02 40.80
N TYR A 243 -48.68 24.97 40.67
CA TYR A 243 -48.66 25.98 39.63
C TYR A 243 -47.30 25.96 38.91
N LEU A 244 -47.22 25.28 37.77
CA LEU A 244 -46.02 25.24 36.93
C LEU A 244 -46.01 26.46 36.02
N GLY A 245 -44.89 27.21 35.98
CA GLY A 245 -44.76 28.46 35.22
C GLY A 245 -45.24 29.73 35.94
N TYR A 246 -45.22 29.75 37.28
CA TYR A 246 -45.46 30.93 38.14
C TYR A 246 -46.59 31.87 37.69
N TRP A 247 -47.80 31.33 37.46
CA TRP A 247 -48.98 32.08 36.98
C TRP A 247 -48.74 32.90 35.70
N GLY A 248 -47.77 32.51 34.87
CA GLY A 248 -47.44 33.23 33.66
C GLY A 248 -46.56 34.47 33.88
N ILE A 249 -45.91 34.62 35.04
CA ILE A 249 -45.01 35.75 35.33
C ILE A 249 -43.57 35.29 35.21
N ASN A 250 -42.77 35.97 34.38
CA ASN A 250 -41.35 35.65 34.13
C ASN A 250 -41.12 34.14 34.02
N ASN A 251 -41.77 33.47 33.08
CA ASN A 251 -41.84 31.99 33.06
C ASN A 251 -41.49 31.38 31.70
N ASP A 252 -40.83 32.17 30.85
CA ASP A 252 -40.41 31.78 29.51
C ASP A 252 -39.29 30.72 29.58
N THR A 253 -39.66 29.44 29.57
CA THR A 253 -38.73 28.31 29.69
C THR A 253 -39.32 27.03 29.12
N PHE A 254 -38.46 26.11 28.74
CA PHE A 254 -38.85 24.73 28.45
C PHE A 254 -38.68 23.87 29.70
N ILE A 255 -39.57 22.90 29.88
CA ILE A 255 -39.59 21.97 31.00
C ILE A 255 -39.82 20.56 30.50
N ASP A 256 -39.15 19.57 31.08
CA ASP A 256 -39.45 18.16 30.85
C ASP A 256 -39.31 17.30 32.11
N GLU A 257 -39.93 16.13 32.14
CA GLU A 257 -39.82 15.11 33.19
C GLU A 257 -40.12 15.65 34.60
N PHE A 258 -41.25 16.34 34.75
CA PHE A 258 -41.64 16.97 36.02
C PHE A 258 -42.25 15.97 37.00
N ARG A 259 -41.58 15.77 38.13
CA ARG A 259 -42.01 14.86 39.19
C ARG A 259 -42.11 15.55 40.55
N ILE A 260 -43.19 15.26 41.26
CA ILE A 260 -43.35 15.50 42.70
C ILE A 260 -43.47 14.14 43.40
N SER A 261 -42.71 13.93 44.47
CA SER A 261 -42.76 12.70 45.26
C SER A 261 -42.91 12.98 46.76
N LYS A 262 -43.60 12.07 47.46
CA LYS A 262 -43.83 12.11 48.92
C LYS A 262 -42.63 11.67 49.76
N VAL A 263 -41.52 11.27 49.12
CA VAL A 263 -40.27 10.90 49.78
C VAL A 263 -39.12 11.76 49.24
N ALA A 264 -38.06 11.92 50.04
CA ALA A 264 -36.85 12.62 49.61
C ALA A 264 -36.03 11.74 48.66
N ARG A 265 -36.06 12.05 47.36
CA ARG A 265 -35.30 11.35 46.33
C ARG A 265 -35.01 12.28 45.15
N ILE A 266 -33.97 11.96 44.39
CA ILE A 266 -33.63 12.62 43.13
C ILE A 266 -33.16 11.55 42.15
N ARG A 267 -33.43 11.73 40.85
CA ARG A 267 -32.94 10.83 39.81
C ARG A 267 -31.40 10.78 39.75
N GLU A 268 -30.85 9.59 39.64
CA GLU A 268 -29.45 9.41 39.27
C GLU A 268 -29.23 9.68 37.77
N LEU A 269 -28.25 10.51 37.43
CA LEU A 269 -27.84 10.77 36.05
C LEU A 269 -26.37 10.35 35.86
N LYS A 270 -26.11 9.39 34.95
CA LYS A 270 -24.75 8.87 34.65
C LYS A 270 -24.29 9.36 33.26
N PRO A 271 -23.04 9.84 33.10
CA PRO A 271 -22.53 10.21 31.78
C PRO A 271 -22.40 8.99 30.86
N LYS A 272 -22.72 9.15 29.57
CA LYS A 272 -22.54 8.12 28.55
C LYS A 272 -21.05 7.99 28.20
N LYS A 273 -20.42 6.87 28.54
CA LYS A 273 -19.03 6.56 28.16
C LYS A 273 -18.98 6.21 26.66
N ILE A 274 -18.24 6.97 25.85
CA ILE A 274 -17.97 6.62 24.46
C ILE A 274 -16.57 6.00 24.41
N ILE A 275 -16.47 4.75 23.96
CA ILE A 275 -15.21 4.02 23.91
C ILE A 275 -14.64 4.14 22.50
N THR A 276 -13.41 4.61 22.39
CA THR A 276 -12.65 4.68 21.14
C THR A 276 -11.79 3.44 20.97
N LEU A 277 -11.61 3.00 19.73
CA LEU A 277 -10.69 1.92 19.35
C LEU A 277 -9.62 2.48 18.41
N ASN A 278 -8.36 2.41 18.81
CA ASN A 278 -7.24 2.95 18.05
C ASN A 278 -6.15 1.91 17.85
N LYS A 279 -5.42 2.00 16.72
CA LYS A 279 -4.18 1.24 16.53
C LYS A 279 -3.10 1.78 17.45
N TRP A 280 -2.39 0.90 18.13
CA TRP A 280 -1.25 1.24 18.98
C TRP A 280 0.08 0.90 18.31
N SER A 281 0.24 -0.33 17.81
CA SER A 281 1.49 -0.78 17.17
C SER A 281 1.29 -1.99 16.26
N GLY A 282 2.32 -2.32 15.47
CA GLY A 282 2.35 -3.51 14.61
C GLY A 282 1.76 -3.32 13.21
N ASP A 283 1.39 -2.10 12.82
CA ASP A 283 0.88 -1.81 11.48
C ASP A 283 2.00 -1.75 10.42
N LYS A 284 1.64 -1.96 9.15
CA LYS A 284 2.51 -1.84 7.96
C LYS A 284 3.76 -2.71 7.99
N GLN A 285 3.65 -3.92 8.52
CA GLN A 285 4.77 -4.86 8.58
C GLN A 285 5.02 -5.54 7.22
N ILE A 286 6.29 -5.81 6.91
CA ILE A 286 6.65 -6.78 5.88
C ILE A 286 6.96 -8.09 6.61
N GLY A 287 6.33 -9.17 6.18
CA GLY A 287 6.45 -10.49 6.78
C GLY A 287 6.77 -11.55 5.73
N VAL A 288 7.35 -12.66 6.16
CA VAL A 288 7.58 -13.81 5.30
C VAL A 288 6.33 -14.68 5.26
N VAL A 289 5.92 -15.14 4.08
CA VAL A 289 4.81 -16.09 3.90
C VAL A 289 5.01 -17.35 4.74
N ASN A 290 3.93 -17.93 5.26
CA ASN A 290 3.92 -19.06 6.19
C ASN A 290 4.62 -18.82 7.54
N LYS A 291 4.99 -17.58 7.90
CA LYS A 291 5.61 -17.23 9.19
C LYS A 291 4.75 -16.20 9.95
N PRO A 292 4.84 -16.18 11.30
CA PRO A 292 4.26 -15.10 12.09
C PRO A 292 4.93 -13.77 11.74
N LEU A 293 4.15 -12.68 11.76
CA LEU A 293 4.68 -11.32 11.77
C LEU A 293 5.57 -11.12 13.00
N THR A 294 6.65 -10.37 12.82
CA THR A 294 7.66 -10.15 13.87
C THR A 294 7.09 -9.40 15.06
N ASN A 295 6.28 -8.37 14.82
CA ASN A 295 5.66 -7.56 15.87
C ASN A 295 4.17 -7.93 16.03
N PRO A 296 3.64 -8.01 17.26
CA PRO A 296 2.22 -8.18 17.47
C PRO A 296 1.43 -6.95 17.02
N LEU A 297 0.18 -7.17 16.61
CA LEU A 297 -0.78 -6.14 16.27
C LEU A 297 -1.49 -5.72 17.55
N ILE A 298 -1.32 -4.47 17.98
CA ILE A 298 -1.86 -3.98 19.25
C ILE A 298 -2.85 -2.86 18.99
N VAL A 299 -4.04 -2.97 19.59
CA VAL A 299 -5.04 -1.89 19.68
C VAL A 299 -5.10 -1.36 21.10
N ARG A 300 -5.61 -0.14 21.25
CA ARG A 300 -5.92 0.46 22.55
C ARG A 300 -7.34 0.97 22.55
N THR A 301 -8.05 0.72 23.66
CA THR A 301 -9.37 1.28 23.94
C THR A 301 -9.29 2.34 25.02
N SER A 302 -9.99 3.45 24.81
CA SER A 302 -9.97 4.60 25.70
C SER A 302 -11.30 5.34 25.68
N ASP A 303 -11.65 5.97 26.78
CA ASP A 303 -12.77 6.91 26.83
C ASP A 303 -12.50 8.12 25.93
N GLN A 304 -13.47 8.49 25.09
CA GLN A 304 -13.29 9.55 24.07
C GLN A 304 -13.01 10.93 24.69
N ILE A 305 -13.55 11.21 25.87
CA ILE A 305 -13.50 12.54 26.49
C ILE A 305 -12.24 12.66 27.35
N THR A 306 -12.01 11.67 28.20
CA THR A 306 -10.95 11.70 29.20
C THR A 306 -9.64 11.05 28.73
N ASN A 307 -9.66 10.32 27.61
CA ASN A 307 -8.56 9.50 27.10
C ASN A 307 -8.04 8.44 28.10
N THR A 308 -8.85 8.13 29.12
CA THR A 308 -8.52 7.10 30.11
C THR A 308 -8.71 5.71 29.52
N PRO A 309 -7.84 4.73 29.83
CA PRO A 309 -8.01 3.35 29.39
C PRO A 309 -9.37 2.74 29.73
N VAL A 310 -9.83 1.82 28.88
CA VAL A 310 -11.02 0.99 29.17
C VAL A 310 -10.64 -0.49 29.09
N SER A 311 -10.71 -1.21 30.21
CA SER A 311 -10.45 -2.64 30.25
C SER A 311 -11.67 -3.47 29.85
N ASP A 312 -11.44 -4.77 29.65
CA ASP A 312 -12.46 -5.80 29.46
C ASP A 312 -13.33 -5.60 28.21
N ILE A 313 -12.82 -4.87 27.21
CA ILE A 313 -13.45 -4.72 25.90
C ILE A 313 -13.02 -5.87 25.00
N GLU A 314 -13.97 -6.67 24.52
CA GLU A 314 -13.69 -7.74 23.57
C GLU A 314 -13.29 -7.17 22.20
N ILE A 315 -12.14 -7.63 21.69
CA ILE A 315 -11.61 -7.34 20.37
C ILE A 315 -11.57 -8.64 19.57
N ASN A 316 -12.21 -8.64 18.40
CA ASN A 316 -12.22 -9.74 17.45
C ASN A 316 -11.28 -9.42 16.29
N PHE A 317 -10.31 -10.28 16.02
CA PHE A 317 -9.37 -10.14 14.90
C PHE A 317 -9.75 -11.07 13.74
N GLN A 318 -9.68 -10.54 12.52
CA GLN A 318 -9.87 -11.30 11.28
C GLN A 318 -8.77 -10.94 10.29
N ILE A 319 -8.28 -11.93 9.55
CA ILE A 319 -7.24 -11.75 8.53
C ILE A 319 -7.81 -12.00 7.14
N GLN A 320 -7.72 -10.99 6.27
CA GLN A 320 -7.95 -11.08 4.85
C GLN A 320 -6.60 -11.24 4.14
N ALA A 321 -6.47 -12.31 3.37
CA ALA A 321 -5.26 -12.66 2.64
C ALA A 321 -5.43 -12.48 1.12
N PRO A 322 -4.33 -12.48 0.34
CA PRO A 322 -4.38 -12.53 -1.11
C PRO A 322 -5.19 -13.73 -1.62
N SER A 323 -5.80 -13.57 -2.80
CA SER A 323 -6.60 -14.65 -3.43
C SER A 323 -5.79 -15.94 -3.59
N GLY A 324 -6.38 -17.08 -3.22
CA GLY A 324 -5.74 -18.39 -3.25
C GLY A 324 -4.74 -18.65 -2.12
N SER A 325 -4.59 -17.74 -1.15
CA SER A 325 -3.77 -17.96 0.05
C SER A 325 -4.43 -18.96 1.01
N THR A 326 -3.61 -19.87 1.55
CA THR A 326 -3.97 -20.78 2.64
C THR A 326 -2.96 -20.68 3.78
N GLY A 327 -3.33 -21.13 4.99
CA GLY A 327 -2.44 -21.16 6.16
C GLY A 327 -2.41 -19.88 7.00
N GLN A 328 -3.02 -18.78 6.54
CA GLN A 328 -3.14 -17.56 7.32
C GLN A 328 -3.97 -17.75 8.59
N VAL A 329 -3.53 -17.16 9.70
CA VAL A 329 -4.25 -17.22 10.99
C VAL A 329 -3.87 -16.04 11.87
N VAL A 330 -4.77 -15.61 12.75
CA VAL A 330 -4.49 -14.68 13.85
C VAL A 330 -4.62 -15.43 15.17
N ASN A 331 -3.64 -15.29 16.06
CA ASN A 331 -3.64 -15.95 17.35
C ASN A 331 -3.21 -15.00 18.47
N PRO A 332 -4.10 -14.72 19.45
CA PRO A 332 -5.48 -15.17 19.53
C PRO A 332 -6.40 -14.44 18.52
N ALA A 333 -7.44 -15.11 18.01
CA ALA A 333 -8.45 -14.48 17.15
C ALA A 333 -9.41 -13.57 17.93
N LYS A 334 -9.47 -13.72 19.25
CA LYS A 334 -10.26 -12.90 20.17
C LYS A 334 -9.48 -12.62 21.44
N THR A 335 -9.58 -11.40 21.95
CA THR A 335 -8.94 -11.02 23.22
C THR A 335 -9.78 -9.97 23.94
N SER A 336 -9.58 -9.79 25.25
CA SER A 336 -10.15 -8.69 26.02
C SER A 336 -9.06 -7.69 26.36
N THR A 337 -9.39 -6.40 26.36
CA THR A 337 -8.42 -5.36 26.69
C THR A 337 -7.98 -5.42 28.15
N ASP A 338 -6.70 -5.20 28.42
CA ASP A 338 -6.13 -5.20 29.77
C ASP A 338 -6.48 -3.92 30.57
N ILE A 339 -5.94 -3.79 31.79
CA ILE A 339 -6.14 -2.62 32.65
C ILE A 339 -5.68 -1.29 32.02
N ASN A 340 -4.75 -1.36 31.06
CA ASN A 340 -4.23 -0.22 30.31
C ASN A 340 -4.95 -0.02 28.96
N GLY A 341 -6.00 -0.81 28.71
CA GLY A 341 -6.85 -0.75 27.54
C GLY A 341 -6.28 -1.45 26.31
N PHE A 342 -5.22 -2.25 26.44
CA PHE A 342 -4.54 -2.91 25.32
C PHE A 342 -5.12 -4.29 25.00
N GLY A 343 -5.37 -4.55 23.72
CA GLY A 343 -5.67 -5.86 23.18
C GLY A 343 -4.69 -6.18 22.05
N GLN A 344 -4.25 -7.43 21.95
CA GLN A 344 -3.23 -7.82 20.96
C GLN A 344 -3.51 -9.17 20.28
N THR A 345 -2.95 -9.32 19.08
CA THR A 345 -2.87 -10.59 18.36
C THR A 345 -1.56 -10.69 17.58
N THR A 346 -1.15 -11.89 17.21
CA THR A 346 -0.08 -12.12 16.23
C THR A 346 -0.68 -12.77 14.99
N ALA A 347 -0.42 -12.18 13.82
CA ALA A 347 -0.83 -12.75 12.53
C ALA A 347 0.27 -13.64 11.96
N THR A 348 -0.08 -14.86 11.55
CA THR A 348 0.73 -15.72 10.68
C THR A 348 0.24 -15.55 9.25
N LEU A 349 1.14 -15.17 8.35
CA LEU A 349 0.80 -14.99 6.94
C LEU A 349 0.60 -16.33 6.25
N GLY A 350 -0.25 -16.34 5.24
CA GLY A 350 -0.48 -17.55 4.44
C GLY A 350 0.63 -17.81 3.43
N ASN A 351 0.39 -18.71 2.49
CA ASN A 351 1.36 -19.21 1.52
C ASN A 351 1.52 -18.38 0.23
N LYS A 352 0.94 -17.16 0.17
CA LYS A 352 0.98 -16.29 -1.00
C LYS A 352 1.57 -14.93 -0.66
N GLN A 353 2.39 -14.41 -1.58
CA GLN A 353 2.89 -13.04 -1.47
C GLN A 353 1.78 -12.01 -1.74
N GLY A 354 1.94 -10.80 -1.21
CA GLY A 354 1.05 -9.65 -1.46
C GLY A 354 0.45 -9.06 -0.18
N ASP A 355 -0.58 -8.24 -0.35
CA ASP A 355 -1.18 -7.50 0.75
C ASP A 355 -2.10 -8.36 1.63
N TYR A 356 -1.91 -8.23 2.94
CA TYR A 356 -2.75 -8.80 3.98
C TYR A 356 -3.37 -7.65 4.78
N THR A 357 -4.67 -7.77 5.07
CA THR A 357 -5.39 -6.83 5.95
C THR A 357 -5.87 -7.57 7.18
N ILE A 358 -5.52 -7.07 8.36
CA ILE A 358 -6.01 -7.61 9.63
C ILE A 358 -6.95 -6.59 10.26
N THR A 359 -8.21 -6.97 10.42
CA THR A 359 -9.24 -6.10 11.00
C THR A 359 -9.43 -6.45 12.47
N ALA A 360 -9.26 -5.47 13.34
CA ALA A 360 -9.66 -5.56 14.75
C ALA A 360 -11.05 -4.91 14.90
N ASN A 361 -12.03 -5.65 15.39
CA ASN A 361 -13.41 -5.21 15.51
C ASN A 361 -13.91 -5.29 16.97
N SER A 362 -14.66 -4.27 17.38
CA SER A 362 -15.42 -4.28 18.62
C SER A 362 -16.71 -3.46 18.46
N PRO A 363 -17.91 -4.07 18.57
CA PRO A 363 -19.18 -3.40 18.29
C PRO A 363 -19.54 -2.30 19.30
N VAL A 364 -18.86 -2.26 20.45
CA VAL A 364 -19.08 -1.27 21.53
C VAL A 364 -18.17 -0.04 21.41
N THR A 365 -17.38 0.04 20.35
CA THR A 365 -16.38 1.10 20.13
C THR A 365 -16.70 1.97 18.91
N ILE A 366 -16.11 3.18 18.87
CA ILE A 366 -16.22 4.13 17.74
C ILE A 366 -14.80 4.59 17.34
N PRO A 367 -14.32 4.30 16.11
CA PRO A 367 -14.98 3.46 15.10
C PRO A 367 -15.11 2.00 15.58
N PRO A 368 -16.05 1.20 15.04
CA PRO A 368 -16.26 -0.18 15.46
C PRO A 368 -15.14 -1.13 15.00
N SER A 369 -14.23 -0.66 14.16
CA SER A 369 -13.07 -1.44 13.71
C SER A 369 -11.91 -0.55 13.28
N VAL A 370 -10.70 -1.13 13.34
CA VAL A 370 -9.47 -0.57 12.77
C VAL A 370 -8.74 -1.64 11.95
N GLU A 371 -8.04 -1.22 10.89
CA GLU A 371 -7.30 -2.12 9.98
C GLU A 371 -5.79 -1.97 10.14
N PHE A 372 -5.11 -3.09 10.33
CA PHE A 372 -3.66 -3.25 10.16
C PHE A 372 -3.37 -3.77 8.75
N LYS A 373 -2.30 -3.28 8.13
CA LYS A 373 -1.78 -3.75 6.85
C LYS A 373 -0.49 -4.52 7.06
N ALA A 374 -0.30 -5.58 6.27
CA ALA A 374 0.96 -6.29 6.19
C ALA A 374 1.24 -6.71 4.74
N CYS A 375 2.51 -6.80 4.37
CA CYS A 375 2.96 -7.23 3.05
C CYS A 375 3.69 -8.57 3.21
N GLY A 376 3.14 -9.64 2.63
CA GLY A 376 3.75 -10.96 2.63
C GLY A 376 4.72 -11.12 1.48
N ARG A 377 5.98 -11.48 1.77
CA ARG A 377 7.00 -11.80 0.76
C ARG A 377 7.41 -13.26 0.79
N LEU A 378 7.87 -13.76 -0.36
CA LEU A 378 8.45 -15.11 -0.46
C LEU A 378 9.68 -15.26 0.46
N ASP A 379 9.89 -16.47 1.00
CA ASP A 379 10.99 -16.81 1.92
C ASP A 379 12.33 -17.02 1.20
N VAL A 380 12.68 -16.07 0.33
CA VAL A 380 14.00 -16.02 -0.32
C VAL A 380 15.03 -15.59 0.74
N PRO A 381 16.09 -16.37 0.96
CA PRO A 381 17.17 -15.97 1.87
C PRO A 381 17.91 -14.77 1.30
N HIS A 382 18.42 -13.90 2.19
CA HIS A 382 19.25 -12.78 1.79
C HIS A 382 20.73 -13.17 1.77
N TYR A 383 21.44 -12.76 0.72
CA TYR A 383 22.90 -12.71 0.68
C TYR A 383 23.35 -11.34 0.19
N SER A 384 24.40 -10.80 0.82
CA SER A 384 25.04 -9.56 0.37
C SER A 384 26.33 -9.86 -0.39
N GLN A 385 26.54 -9.22 -1.53
CA GLN A 385 27.81 -9.31 -2.27
C GLN A 385 28.98 -8.66 -1.53
N LEU A 386 28.69 -7.81 -0.53
CA LEU A 386 29.66 -7.10 0.29
C LEU A 386 30.16 -7.91 1.50
N ASP A 387 29.61 -9.10 1.73
CA ASP A 387 29.98 -9.95 2.87
C ASP A 387 31.47 -10.34 2.77
N SER A 388 32.22 -10.18 3.86
CA SER A 388 33.66 -10.40 3.91
C SER A 388 34.08 -11.85 3.61
N ARG A 389 33.16 -12.82 3.70
CA ARG A 389 33.45 -14.24 3.40
C ARG A 389 33.73 -14.49 1.91
N TRP A 390 33.15 -13.69 1.02
CA TRP A 390 33.29 -13.88 -0.43
C TRP A 390 33.48 -12.60 -1.24
N GLY A 391 33.20 -11.42 -0.67
CA GLY A 391 33.24 -10.15 -1.39
C GLY A 391 34.60 -9.84 -2.03
N ASP A 392 35.71 -10.32 -1.45
CA ASP A 392 37.06 -10.16 -1.97
C ASP A 392 37.53 -11.27 -2.92
N ILE A 393 36.71 -12.29 -3.18
CA ILE A 393 36.99 -13.35 -4.16
C ILE A 393 36.87 -12.77 -5.57
N ILE A 394 37.77 -13.21 -6.46
CA ILE A 394 37.74 -12.87 -7.89
C ILE A 394 36.47 -13.44 -8.51
N TYR A 395 35.71 -12.58 -9.17
CA TYR A 395 34.50 -12.94 -9.91
C TYR A 395 34.88 -13.60 -11.25
N ASP A 396 34.24 -14.73 -11.58
CA ASP A 396 34.58 -15.55 -12.76
C ASP A 396 36.09 -15.89 -12.79
N GLU A 397 36.76 -15.75 -13.93
CA GLU A 397 38.19 -15.97 -14.14
C GLU A 397 38.92 -14.65 -14.46
N ALA A 398 38.30 -13.50 -14.18
CA ALA A 398 38.79 -12.18 -14.61
C ALA A 398 40.18 -11.84 -14.02
N TRP A 399 41.24 -12.19 -14.74
CA TRP A 399 42.62 -11.81 -14.44
C TRP A 399 42.84 -10.32 -14.70
N ASP A 400 43.51 -9.61 -13.76
CA ASP A 400 44.23 -8.31 -13.77
C ASP A 400 43.87 -7.15 -14.75
N ILE A 401 42.88 -7.27 -15.63
CA ILE A 401 42.58 -6.31 -16.70
C ILE A 401 41.60 -5.23 -16.19
N TRP A 402 40.87 -5.51 -15.11
CA TRP A 402 39.90 -4.57 -14.51
C TRP A 402 40.15 -4.41 -13.00
N PRO A 403 40.32 -3.18 -12.48
CA PRO A 403 40.58 -2.93 -11.05
C PRO A 403 39.43 -3.32 -10.09
N TRP A 404 38.33 -3.87 -10.62
CA TRP A 404 37.05 -4.14 -9.95
C TRP A 404 36.53 -5.56 -10.25
N ASN A 405 37.45 -6.52 -10.41
CA ASN A 405 37.19 -7.93 -10.74
C ASN A 405 36.70 -8.81 -9.55
N LYS A 406 36.17 -8.23 -8.49
CA LYS A 406 35.77 -8.94 -7.27
C LYS A 406 34.25 -9.05 -7.15
N ILE A 407 33.78 -10.07 -6.44
CA ILE A 407 32.34 -10.27 -6.18
C ILE A 407 31.69 -9.02 -5.57
N LYS A 408 32.36 -8.30 -4.66
CA LYS A 408 31.80 -7.07 -4.08
C LYS A 408 31.54 -5.96 -5.12
N ASN A 409 32.30 -5.94 -6.21
CA ASN A 409 32.23 -4.90 -7.23
C ASN A 409 31.32 -5.27 -8.42
N GLN A 410 31.11 -6.55 -8.72
CA GLN A 410 30.36 -6.98 -9.92
C GLN A 410 29.43 -8.19 -9.67
N GLY A 411 29.33 -8.67 -8.43
CA GLY A 411 28.67 -9.93 -8.09
C GLY A 411 27.16 -9.87 -7.90
N CYS A 412 26.45 -8.82 -8.34
CA CYS A 412 25.01 -8.66 -8.10
C CYS A 412 24.20 -9.79 -8.75
N ALA A 413 24.47 -10.13 -10.03
CA ALA A 413 23.82 -11.24 -10.73
C ALA A 413 24.09 -12.60 -10.06
N LEU A 414 25.34 -12.86 -9.66
CA LEU A 414 25.76 -14.08 -8.97
C LEU A 414 25.11 -14.23 -7.60
N THR A 415 25.04 -13.14 -6.85
CA THR A 415 24.43 -13.12 -5.51
C THR A 415 22.91 -13.27 -5.61
N ALA A 416 22.27 -12.66 -6.61
CA ALA A 416 20.85 -12.88 -6.91
C ALA A 416 20.57 -14.34 -7.31
N ALA A 417 21.42 -14.93 -8.18
CA ALA A 417 21.36 -16.34 -8.54
C ALA A 417 21.48 -17.25 -7.32
N THR A 418 22.39 -16.93 -6.39
CA THR A 418 22.55 -17.65 -5.11
C THR A 418 21.27 -17.62 -4.27
N MET A 419 20.64 -16.44 -4.13
CA MET A 419 19.40 -16.28 -3.37
C MET A 419 18.26 -17.13 -3.97
N VAL A 420 18.10 -17.12 -5.30
CA VAL A 420 17.08 -17.91 -5.99
C VAL A 420 17.36 -19.42 -5.94
N SER A 421 18.61 -19.85 -6.13
CA SER A 421 18.99 -21.26 -5.98
C SER A 421 18.62 -21.82 -4.61
N ASN A 422 18.96 -21.11 -3.53
CA ASN A 422 18.62 -21.53 -2.16
C ASN A 422 17.11 -21.45 -1.86
N TYR A 423 16.34 -20.61 -2.56
CA TYR A 423 14.89 -20.60 -2.44
C TYR A 423 14.29 -21.92 -2.96
N TYR A 424 14.70 -22.36 -4.14
CA TYR A 424 14.19 -23.58 -4.76
C TYR A 424 14.74 -24.86 -4.15
N THR A 425 15.85 -24.81 -3.42
CA THR A 425 16.39 -26.02 -2.77
C THR A 425 15.69 -26.36 -1.47
N LYS A 426 14.91 -25.46 -0.85
CA LYS A 426 14.13 -25.79 0.36
C LYS A 426 13.01 -26.81 0.03
N PRO A 427 12.86 -27.91 0.79
CA PRO A 427 13.47 -28.22 2.10
C PRO A 427 14.72 -29.12 2.05
N HIS A 428 15.33 -29.32 0.89
CA HIS A 428 16.52 -30.16 0.72
C HIS A 428 17.78 -29.55 1.34
N ASP A 429 18.77 -30.41 1.63
CA ASP A 429 20.01 -30.03 2.31
C ASP A 429 20.99 -29.25 1.42
N PHE A 430 20.72 -29.09 0.12
CA PHE A 430 21.57 -28.29 -0.76
C PHE A 430 21.50 -26.82 -0.37
N GLN A 431 22.67 -26.25 -0.09
CA GLN A 431 22.86 -24.81 0.07
C GLN A 431 24.08 -24.37 -0.72
N THR A 432 24.03 -23.14 -1.20
CA THR A 432 25.17 -22.47 -1.82
C THR A 432 25.27 -21.04 -1.30
N ASP A 433 26.44 -20.44 -1.43
CA ASP A 433 26.69 -19.03 -1.14
C ASP A 433 27.37 -18.39 -2.36
N PRO A 434 27.50 -17.06 -2.44
CA PRO A 434 28.06 -16.41 -3.62
C PRO A 434 29.48 -16.88 -3.96
N GLY A 435 30.33 -17.15 -2.96
CA GLY A 435 31.69 -17.65 -3.18
C GLY A 435 31.68 -19.07 -3.73
N LYS A 436 30.86 -19.95 -3.14
CA LYS A 436 30.71 -21.34 -3.58
C LYS A 436 30.13 -21.44 -4.99
N LEU A 437 29.05 -20.69 -5.28
CA LEU A 437 28.45 -20.66 -6.61
C LEU A 437 29.43 -20.13 -7.66
N ASN A 438 30.22 -19.11 -7.34
CA ASN A 438 31.27 -18.59 -8.24
C ASN A 438 32.27 -19.70 -8.59
N SER A 439 32.81 -20.41 -7.60
CA SER A 439 33.74 -21.53 -7.83
C SER A 439 33.13 -22.67 -8.64
N ASP A 440 31.87 -23.01 -8.39
CA ASP A 440 31.17 -24.09 -9.10
C ASP A 440 30.86 -23.71 -10.55
N LEU A 441 30.53 -22.44 -10.81
CA LEU A 441 30.37 -21.90 -12.16
C LEU A 441 31.69 -21.91 -12.92
N ILE A 442 32.80 -21.46 -12.32
CA ILE A 442 34.14 -21.54 -12.95
C ILE A 442 34.45 -23.00 -13.33
N ALA A 443 34.32 -23.93 -12.39
CA ALA A 443 34.59 -25.35 -12.63
C ALA A 443 33.71 -25.98 -13.72
N SER A 444 32.52 -25.42 -13.94
CA SER A 444 31.54 -25.92 -14.92
C SER A 444 31.52 -25.11 -16.23
N LYS A 445 32.43 -24.14 -16.42
CA LYS A 445 32.39 -23.15 -17.51
C LYS A 445 31.04 -22.44 -17.63
N GLY A 446 30.46 -22.12 -16.47
CA GLY A 446 29.17 -21.46 -16.29
C GLY A 446 29.18 -19.95 -16.52
N TYR A 447 30.31 -19.40 -16.95
CA TYR A 447 30.44 -18.03 -17.41
C TYR A 447 30.74 -18.00 -18.91
N THR A 448 30.30 -16.95 -19.60
CA THR A 448 30.74 -16.67 -20.97
C THR A 448 32.26 -16.44 -20.95
N SER A 449 32.97 -17.08 -21.87
CA SER A 449 34.44 -17.19 -21.82
C SER A 449 35.14 -15.83 -21.71
N SER A 450 35.94 -15.65 -20.67
CA SER A 450 36.76 -14.45 -20.40
C SER A 450 38.20 -14.58 -20.90
N LEU A 451 38.63 -15.80 -21.28
CA LEU A 451 40.01 -16.14 -21.63
C LEU A 451 40.63 -15.33 -22.78
N PHE A 452 39.82 -14.65 -23.60
CA PHE A 452 40.31 -13.92 -24.77
C PHE A 452 39.58 -12.60 -25.05
N HIS A 453 38.68 -12.12 -24.19
CA HIS A 453 37.93 -10.90 -24.48
C HIS A 453 37.48 -10.14 -23.22
N PRO A 454 37.53 -8.79 -23.20
CA PRO A 454 36.96 -7.95 -22.14
C PRO A 454 35.42 -8.00 -22.00
N SER A 455 34.75 -9.00 -22.63
CA SER A 455 33.30 -9.23 -22.62
C SER A 455 32.86 -10.50 -21.87
N GLY A 456 33.80 -11.33 -21.41
CA GLY A 456 33.48 -12.54 -20.66
C GLY A 456 32.92 -12.26 -19.26
N GLY A 457 32.59 -13.34 -18.55
CA GLY A 457 32.15 -13.30 -17.15
C GLY A 457 30.64 -13.17 -16.94
N LYS A 458 29.80 -13.36 -17.97
CA LYS A 458 28.34 -13.28 -17.81
C LYS A 458 27.80 -14.67 -17.49
N ILE A 459 26.84 -14.73 -16.58
CA ILE A 459 26.31 -16.00 -16.09
C ILE A 459 25.57 -16.72 -17.21
N LYS A 460 25.93 -17.98 -17.46
CA LYS A 460 25.12 -18.92 -18.24
C LYS A 460 24.02 -19.48 -17.32
N TRP A 461 22.82 -18.90 -17.40
CA TRP A 461 21.75 -19.16 -16.43
C TRP A 461 21.27 -20.62 -16.37
N ASP A 462 21.38 -21.40 -17.45
CA ASP A 462 21.16 -22.85 -17.43
C ASP A 462 22.10 -23.58 -16.48
N VAL A 463 23.36 -23.15 -16.41
CA VAL A 463 24.36 -23.78 -15.56
C VAL A 463 24.04 -23.49 -14.09
N VAL A 464 23.55 -22.29 -13.75
CA VAL A 464 23.03 -21.99 -12.41
C VAL A 464 21.87 -22.93 -12.04
N ALA A 465 20.89 -23.08 -12.94
CA ALA A 465 19.75 -23.96 -12.72
C ALA A 465 20.17 -25.42 -12.53
N CYS A 466 21.10 -25.89 -13.36
CA CYS A 466 21.69 -27.22 -13.27
C CYS A 466 22.42 -27.47 -11.94
N LEU A 467 23.27 -26.52 -11.51
CA LEU A 467 24.02 -26.62 -10.26
C LEU A 467 23.11 -26.65 -9.02
N SER A 468 21.95 -25.98 -9.05
CA SER A 468 21.00 -26.00 -7.92
C SER A 468 20.29 -27.34 -7.75
N LYS A 469 20.20 -28.15 -8.83
CA LYS A 469 19.49 -29.44 -8.86
C LYS A 469 18.02 -29.36 -8.47
N SER A 470 17.39 -28.19 -8.58
CA SER A 470 16.03 -27.96 -8.06
C SER A 470 15.16 -27.06 -8.94
N MET A 471 15.73 -26.45 -9.97
CA MET A 471 15.01 -25.50 -10.82
C MET A 471 15.48 -25.61 -12.27
N PHE A 472 14.68 -25.01 -13.16
CA PHE A 472 15.03 -24.81 -14.56
C PHE A 472 15.02 -23.32 -14.88
N PHE A 473 15.93 -22.90 -15.77
CA PHE A 473 15.90 -21.54 -16.29
C PHE A 473 14.76 -21.40 -17.32
N ASP A 474 13.92 -20.39 -17.15
CA ASP A 474 12.77 -20.14 -18.00
C ASP A 474 13.08 -19.03 -19.01
N TYR A 475 13.61 -19.44 -20.14
CA TYR A 475 13.90 -18.58 -21.28
C TYR A 475 12.68 -17.82 -21.80
N ALA A 476 11.52 -18.48 -21.88
CA ALA A 476 10.30 -17.87 -22.41
C ALA A 476 9.82 -16.69 -21.55
N SER A 477 10.11 -16.72 -20.25
CA SER A 477 9.79 -15.64 -19.30
C SER A 477 11.01 -14.79 -18.90
N SER A 478 12.08 -14.81 -19.68
CA SER A 478 13.29 -14.02 -19.48
C SER A 478 13.54 -13.12 -20.69
N GLY A 479 13.86 -11.84 -20.50
CA GLY A 479 13.99 -10.89 -21.61
C GLY A 479 14.27 -9.47 -21.13
N ASP A 480 14.46 -8.54 -22.08
CA ASP A 480 14.86 -7.16 -21.81
C ASP A 480 13.90 -6.14 -22.42
N LYS A 481 13.82 -4.99 -21.75
CA LYS A 481 13.00 -3.84 -22.13
C LYS A 481 13.47 -3.27 -23.45
N GLY A 482 12.53 -3.00 -24.35
CA GLY A 482 12.80 -2.30 -25.61
C GLY A 482 13.44 -3.16 -26.71
N ARG A 483 13.77 -4.42 -26.42
CA ARG A 483 14.23 -5.40 -27.41
C ARG A 483 13.17 -6.45 -27.68
N ASP A 484 12.68 -7.04 -26.59
CA ASP A 484 11.74 -8.16 -26.61
C ASP A 484 10.44 -7.80 -25.91
N LEU A 485 10.54 -7.10 -24.78
CA LEU A 485 9.40 -6.80 -23.93
C LEU A 485 9.18 -5.30 -23.81
N THR A 486 7.92 -4.90 -23.74
CA THR A 486 7.56 -3.59 -23.21
C THR A 486 7.79 -3.57 -21.71
N GLU A 487 7.96 -2.39 -21.13
CA GLU A 487 8.08 -2.26 -19.67
C GLU A 487 6.87 -2.88 -18.94
N GLN A 488 5.66 -2.67 -19.45
CA GLN A 488 4.45 -3.30 -18.92
C GLN A 488 4.47 -4.82 -19.09
N GLY A 489 5.02 -5.33 -20.20
CA GLY A 489 5.22 -6.75 -20.42
C GLY A 489 6.10 -7.39 -19.35
N ILE A 490 7.23 -6.77 -19.01
CA ILE A 490 8.12 -7.20 -17.93
C ILE A 490 7.37 -7.24 -16.59
N ARG A 491 6.65 -6.16 -16.26
CA ARG A 491 5.86 -6.08 -15.01
C ARG A 491 4.81 -7.19 -14.93
N ASN A 492 4.09 -7.44 -16.02
CA ASN A 492 3.10 -8.52 -16.09
C ASN A 492 3.74 -9.90 -15.89
N LEU A 493 4.93 -10.14 -16.43
CA LEU A 493 5.67 -11.38 -16.21
C LEU A 493 6.09 -11.53 -14.74
N ILE A 494 6.65 -10.48 -14.12
CA ILE A 494 6.99 -10.50 -12.69
C ILE A 494 5.76 -10.86 -11.85
N GLU A 495 4.62 -10.21 -12.08
CA GLU A 495 3.38 -10.49 -11.34
C GLU A 495 2.89 -11.92 -11.53
N THR A 496 2.99 -12.44 -12.75
CA THR A 496 2.62 -13.83 -13.08
C THR A 496 3.50 -14.82 -12.33
N LYS A 497 4.82 -14.57 -12.29
CA LYS A 497 5.77 -15.41 -11.55
C LYS A 497 5.53 -15.37 -10.04
N LEU A 498 5.33 -14.19 -9.47
CA LEU A 498 5.05 -14.03 -8.04
C LEU A 498 3.74 -14.70 -7.62
N LYS A 499 2.68 -14.66 -8.44
CA LYS A 499 1.43 -15.42 -8.18
C LYS A 499 1.66 -16.94 -8.14
N GLY A 500 2.61 -17.42 -8.94
CA GLY A 500 3.08 -18.80 -8.95
C GLY A 500 4.08 -19.16 -7.85
N ASN A 501 4.35 -18.27 -6.87
CA ASN A 501 5.39 -18.44 -5.86
C ASN A 501 6.80 -18.63 -6.45
N ASN A 502 7.08 -17.98 -7.58
CA ASN A 502 8.40 -17.96 -8.20
C ASN A 502 9.01 -16.57 -7.99
N PRO A 503 10.09 -16.43 -7.19
CA PRO A 503 10.83 -15.18 -7.11
C PRO A 503 11.52 -14.91 -8.44
N VAL A 504 11.80 -13.65 -8.72
CA VAL A 504 12.27 -13.21 -10.01
C VAL A 504 13.53 -12.40 -9.85
N ILE A 505 14.58 -12.70 -10.64
CA ILE A 505 15.73 -11.82 -10.74
C ILE A 505 15.38 -10.71 -11.72
N ALA A 506 15.32 -9.48 -11.24
CA ALA A 506 15.07 -8.30 -12.03
C ALA A 506 16.36 -7.51 -12.21
N GLU A 507 16.66 -7.17 -13.45
CA GLU A 507 17.70 -6.22 -13.80
C GLU A 507 17.07 -4.83 -13.80
N MET A 508 17.54 -3.96 -12.91
CA MET A 508 16.96 -2.66 -12.65
C MET A 508 17.96 -1.58 -12.99
N LYS A 509 17.45 -0.43 -13.45
CA LYS A 509 18.29 0.75 -13.56
C LYS A 509 18.78 1.14 -12.18
N GLY A 510 20.07 1.09 -11.91
CA GLY A 510 20.62 1.42 -10.59
C GLY A 510 20.41 2.89 -10.22
N VAL A 511 20.88 3.28 -9.02
CA VAL A 511 21.02 4.71 -8.67
C VAL A 511 22.35 5.24 -9.19
N ILE A 512 23.38 4.37 -9.17
CA ILE A 512 24.77 4.67 -9.53
C ILE A 512 25.14 3.93 -10.83
N ALA A 513 24.90 2.60 -10.88
CA ALA A 513 25.05 1.76 -12.07
C ALA A 513 23.85 1.85 -13.02
N GLU A 514 24.05 1.59 -14.32
CA GLU A 514 22.94 1.38 -15.26
C GLU A 514 22.31 0.01 -15.07
N HIS A 515 23.10 -1.04 -14.87
CA HIS A 515 22.65 -2.43 -14.74
C HIS A 515 22.87 -2.97 -13.31
N HIS A 516 21.78 -3.23 -12.57
CA HIS A 516 21.84 -3.81 -11.21
C HIS A 516 20.81 -4.93 -11.01
N TYR A 517 21.26 -6.11 -10.58
CA TYR A 517 20.39 -7.28 -10.39
C TYR A 517 19.87 -7.39 -8.95
N THR A 518 18.56 -7.58 -8.79
CA THR A 518 17.88 -7.77 -7.49
C THR A 518 16.88 -8.92 -7.58
N VAL A 519 16.49 -9.52 -6.45
CA VAL A 519 15.46 -10.57 -6.44
C VAL A 519 14.15 -10.01 -5.93
N ILE A 520 13.14 -9.89 -6.80
CA ILE A 520 11.80 -9.47 -6.41
C ILE A 520 11.06 -10.66 -5.79
N THR A 521 10.45 -10.41 -4.63
CA THR A 521 9.82 -11.41 -3.75
C THR A 521 8.36 -11.12 -3.41
N ALA A 522 7.89 -9.89 -3.65
CA ALA A 522 6.49 -9.53 -3.51
C ALA A 522 6.11 -8.29 -4.34
N LYS A 523 4.81 -8.13 -4.56
CA LYS A 523 4.13 -6.91 -5.00
C LYS A 523 3.11 -6.53 -3.94
N CYS A 524 3.24 -5.35 -3.37
CA CYS A 524 2.35 -4.81 -2.33
C CYS A 524 1.83 -3.42 -2.74
N GLU A 525 0.86 -2.86 -2.02
CA GLU A 525 0.08 -1.66 -2.39
C GLU A 525 0.94 -0.49 -2.94
N ASP A 526 2.15 -0.31 -2.41
CA ASP A 526 3.02 0.83 -2.65
C ASP A 526 4.42 0.45 -3.18
N GLY A 527 4.59 -0.77 -3.71
CA GLY A 527 5.78 -1.14 -4.46
C GLY A 527 6.11 -2.63 -4.49
N TRP A 528 7.26 -2.94 -5.09
CA TRP A 528 7.87 -4.26 -5.05
C TRP A 528 8.68 -4.44 -3.77
N ILE A 529 8.70 -5.66 -3.22
CA ILE A 529 9.64 -6.04 -2.17
C ILE A 529 10.75 -6.88 -2.79
N ALA A 530 11.99 -6.46 -2.60
CA ALA A 530 13.15 -7.11 -3.17
C ALA A 530 14.24 -7.41 -2.13
N GLN A 531 15.00 -8.46 -2.42
CA GLN A 531 16.27 -8.80 -1.80
C GLN A 531 17.39 -8.23 -2.68
N ASP A 532 18.15 -7.26 -2.17
CA ASP A 532 19.12 -6.50 -2.97
C ASP A 532 20.56 -6.88 -2.58
N PRO A 533 21.34 -7.51 -3.47
CA PRO A 533 22.72 -7.94 -3.19
C PRO A 533 23.64 -6.86 -2.60
N TYR A 534 23.44 -5.59 -2.97
CA TYR A 534 24.32 -4.49 -2.59
C TYR A 534 23.67 -3.59 -1.53
N PHE A 535 22.39 -3.25 -1.69
CA PHE A 535 21.72 -2.24 -0.85
C PHE A 535 20.96 -2.81 0.36
N GLY A 536 20.86 -4.14 0.51
CA GLY A 536 20.42 -4.79 1.76
C GLY A 536 19.26 -5.80 1.64
N ALA A 537 18.89 -6.36 2.79
CA ALA A 537 18.04 -7.55 2.92
C ALA A 537 16.54 -7.35 2.67
N GLU A 538 16.04 -6.12 2.68
CA GLU A 538 14.63 -5.90 2.38
C GLU A 538 14.46 -4.48 1.88
N ARG A 539 14.30 -4.37 0.56
CA ARG A 539 14.15 -3.09 -0.09
C ARG A 539 12.77 -2.99 -0.70
N LYS A 540 12.09 -1.92 -0.35
CA LYS A 540 10.88 -1.50 -1.04
C LYS A 540 11.28 -0.72 -2.29
N ILE A 541 10.86 -1.20 -3.46
CA ILE A 541 11.16 -0.56 -4.73
C ILE A 541 9.86 0.02 -5.32
N PRO A 542 9.81 1.35 -5.52
CA PRO A 542 8.67 2.02 -6.13
C PRO A 542 8.28 1.43 -7.49
N PHE A 543 6.99 1.49 -7.84
CA PHE A 543 6.51 0.96 -9.12
C PHE A 543 7.02 1.72 -10.33
N ASP A 544 7.38 2.99 -10.21
CA ASP A 544 7.97 3.80 -11.28
C ASP A 544 9.46 3.52 -11.52
N LYS A 545 10.10 2.70 -10.68
CA LYS A 545 11.49 2.29 -10.90
C LYS A 545 11.58 1.50 -12.21
N GLU A 546 12.50 1.94 -13.06
CA GLU A 546 12.74 1.32 -14.37
C GLU A 546 13.36 -0.08 -14.21
N ILE A 547 12.74 -1.07 -14.86
CA ILE A 547 13.21 -2.45 -14.94
C ILE A 547 13.70 -2.68 -16.37
N LEU A 548 14.98 -2.99 -16.50
CA LEU A 548 15.68 -3.19 -17.77
C LEU A 548 15.51 -4.62 -18.29
N GLY A 549 15.38 -5.61 -17.40
CA GLY A 549 15.26 -7.00 -17.79
C GLY A 549 14.81 -7.92 -16.68
N ILE A 550 14.55 -9.17 -17.05
CA ILE A 550 14.08 -10.23 -16.15
C ILE A 550 14.80 -11.54 -16.48
N ARG A 551 15.22 -12.26 -15.43
CA ARG A 551 15.72 -13.63 -15.48
C ARG A 551 14.87 -14.49 -14.54
N SER A 552 14.16 -15.45 -15.13
CA SER A 552 13.14 -16.24 -14.46
C SER A 552 13.55 -17.69 -14.32
N PHE A 553 13.14 -18.31 -13.21
CA PHE A 553 13.29 -19.73 -12.96
C PHE A 553 11.94 -20.36 -12.61
N VAL A 554 11.86 -21.68 -12.73
CA VAL A 554 10.71 -22.47 -12.31
C VAL A 554 11.20 -23.69 -11.52
N ALA A 555 10.43 -24.09 -10.51
CA ALA A 555 10.75 -25.28 -9.72
C ALA A 555 10.74 -26.55 -10.58
N SER A 556 11.69 -27.45 -10.31
CA SER A 556 11.67 -28.80 -10.85
C SER A 556 10.62 -29.66 -10.13
N PRO A 557 9.90 -30.56 -10.82
CA PRO A 557 9.02 -31.52 -10.18
C PRO A 557 9.78 -32.66 -9.46
N THR A 558 11.09 -32.80 -9.69
CA THR A 558 11.94 -33.83 -9.10
C THR A 558 13.19 -33.24 -8.44
N TYR A 559 13.71 -33.95 -7.43
CA TYR A 559 14.98 -33.64 -6.78
C TYR A 559 15.83 -34.90 -6.59
N PRO A 560 17.11 -34.92 -7.01
CA PRO A 560 17.79 -33.87 -7.78
C PRO A 560 17.19 -33.74 -9.19
N ALA A 561 17.00 -32.50 -9.64
CA ALA A 561 16.59 -32.19 -11.00
C ALA A 561 17.73 -32.52 -11.97
N PRO A 562 17.46 -33.19 -13.11
CA PRO A 562 18.45 -33.32 -14.17
C PRO A 562 18.74 -31.96 -14.79
N CYS A 563 19.91 -31.77 -15.39
CA CYS A 563 20.19 -30.52 -16.09
C CYS A 563 19.42 -30.49 -17.42
N THR A 564 18.98 -29.29 -17.81
CA THR A 564 18.35 -29.13 -19.12
C THR A 564 19.43 -29.17 -20.19
N ARG A 565 19.25 -30.06 -21.18
CA ARG A 565 20.10 -30.10 -22.35
C ARG A 565 19.82 -28.86 -23.18
N SER A 566 20.81 -27.99 -23.39
CA SER A 566 20.59 -26.68 -24.03
C SER A 566 21.63 -26.42 -25.12
N LEU A 567 21.18 -25.77 -26.21
CA LEU A 567 22.06 -25.10 -27.16
C LEU A 567 22.05 -23.61 -26.83
N LEU A 568 23.16 -23.10 -26.32
CA LEU A 568 23.33 -21.70 -25.93
C LEU A 568 24.32 -21.04 -26.89
N SER A 569 23.95 -19.88 -27.44
CA SER A 569 24.82 -19.04 -28.24
C SER A 569 25.01 -17.71 -27.53
N TRP A 570 26.24 -17.24 -27.40
CA TRP A 570 26.52 -15.93 -26.82
C TRP A 570 27.38 -15.11 -27.77
N LEU A 571 27.14 -13.79 -27.77
CA LEU A 571 27.75 -12.89 -28.73
C LEU A 571 28.23 -11.61 -28.07
N SER A 572 29.50 -11.30 -28.30
CA SER A 572 30.07 -9.98 -28.05
C SER A 572 29.81 -9.06 -29.25
N SER A 573 29.36 -7.83 -28.97
CA SER A 573 29.07 -6.78 -29.95
C SER A 573 30.25 -6.50 -30.93
N PRO A 574 30.02 -5.92 -32.13
CA PRO A 574 28.83 -5.18 -32.57
C PRO A 574 27.93 -5.94 -33.56
N ALA A 575 27.41 -7.09 -33.15
CA ALA A 575 26.40 -7.83 -33.91
C ALA A 575 25.23 -8.29 -33.04
N GLU A 576 24.21 -8.85 -33.69
CA GLU A 576 23.03 -9.48 -33.11
C GLU A 576 22.88 -10.93 -33.60
N LEU A 577 22.16 -11.78 -32.86
CA LEU A 577 21.93 -13.17 -33.23
C LEU A 577 20.49 -13.42 -33.70
N LEU A 578 20.34 -14.23 -34.74
CA LEU A 578 19.06 -14.82 -35.16
C LEU A 578 19.24 -16.30 -35.48
N MET A 579 18.66 -17.17 -34.65
CA MET A 579 18.67 -18.62 -34.84
C MET A 579 17.41 -19.07 -35.59
N THR A 580 17.57 -19.98 -36.54
CA THR A 580 16.50 -20.71 -37.20
C THR A 580 16.64 -22.20 -36.91
N ASP A 581 15.58 -22.83 -36.40
CA ASP A 581 15.55 -24.27 -36.10
C ASP A 581 15.35 -25.13 -37.37
N PRO A 582 15.52 -26.47 -37.28
CA PRO A 582 15.33 -27.37 -38.42
C PRO A 582 13.92 -27.36 -39.02
N SER A 583 12.92 -26.84 -38.28
CA SER A 583 11.53 -26.69 -38.74
C SER A 583 11.25 -25.32 -39.35
N GLY A 584 12.24 -24.42 -39.40
CA GLY A 584 12.12 -23.06 -39.93
C GLY A 584 11.60 -22.02 -38.93
N ASN A 585 11.39 -22.38 -37.67
CA ASN A 585 11.03 -21.40 -36.63
C ASN A 585 12.25 -20.58 -36.24
N LYS A 586 12.03 -19.32 -35.85
CA LYS A 586 13.11 -18.38 -35.57
C LYS A 586 13.07 -17.82 -34.16
N THR A 587 14.23 -17.62 -33.56
CA THR A 587 14.40 -16.86 -32.31
C THR A 587 15.63 -15.97 -32.37
N GLY A 588 15.53 -14.74 -31.87
CA GLY A 588 16.61 -13.76 -31.88
C GLY A 588 16.16 -12.42 -32.46
N PHE A 589 17.11 -11.57 -32.82
CA PHE A 589 16.86 -10.23 -33.35
C PHE A 589 16.43 -10.28 -34.82
N GLU A 590 15.26 -9.73 -35.12
CA GLU A 590 14.75 -9.61 -36.49
C GLU A 590 15.12 -8.22 -37.06
N PRO A 591 16.03 -8.13 -38.06
CA PRO A 591 16.53 -6.84 -38.57
C PRO A 591 15.44 -5.93 -39.16
N ALA A 592 14.38 -6.53 -39.73
CA ALA A 592 13.31 -5.79 -40.37
C ALA A 592 12.47 -4.99 -39.37
N THR A 593 12.17 -5.59 -38.21
CA THR A 593 11.34 -4.96 -37.16
C THR A 593 12.17 -4.34 -36.05
N LYS A 594 13.45 -4.71 -35.95
CA LYS A 594 14.37 -4.38 -34.83
C LYS A 594 13.88 -4.89 -33.47
N LEU A 595 13.05 -5.94 -33.48
CA LEU A 595 12.52 -6.58 -32.28
C LEU A 595 13.03 -8.03 -32.19
N VAL A 596 12.99 -8.58 -30.99
CA VAL A 596 13.23 -9.99 -30.76
C VAL A 596 11.98 -10.80 -31.13
N ILE A 597 12.19 -11.91 -31.83
CA ILE A 597 11.17 -12.93 -32.11
C ILE A 597 11.52 -14.22 -31.35
N ARG A 598 10.50 -15.02 -30.98
CA ARG A 598 10.63 -16.22 -30.13
C ARG A 598 9.71 -17.35 -30.56
N ASN A 599 9.86 -17.79 -31.81
CA ASN A 599 9.00 -18.83 -32.38
C ASN A 599 9.56 -20.24 -32.16
N ILE A 600 10.82 -20.37 -31.73
CA ILE A 600 11.38 -21.67 -31.32
C ILE A 600 10.88 -21.96 -29.91
N LEU A 601 10.30 -23.15 -29.71
CA LEU A 601 9.64 -23.51 -28.46
C LEU A 601 10.57 -23.32 -27.24
N ASN A 602 10.08 -22.61 -26.23
CA ASN A 602 10.77 -22.32 -24.96
C ASN A 602 12.13 -21.63 -25.09
N SER A 603 12.48 -21.10 -26.25
CA SER A 603 13.74 -20.38 -26.45
C SER A 603 13.64 -18.93 -25.96
N GLY A 604 14.80 -18.27 -25.84
CA GLY A 604 14.85 -16.87 -25.46
C GLY A 604 16.11 -16.17 -25.97
N TYR A 605 16.04 -14.85 -26.05
CA TYR A 605 17.15 -13.98 -26.43
C TYR A 605 17.15 -12.71 -25.59
N PHE A 606 18.27 -12.44 -24.93
CA PHE A 606 18.44 -11.31 -24.03
C PHE A 606 19.91 -10.87 -23.99
N MET A 607 20.19 -9.79 -23.28
CA MET A 607 21.49 -9.17 -23.11
C MET A 607 21.77 -9.02 -21.62
N ASP A 608 22.92 -9.53 -21.18
CA ASP A 608 23.40 -9.35 -19.82
C ASP A 608 24.57 -8.36 -19.82
N ALA A 609 24.56 -7.47 -18.84
CA ALA A 609 25.59 -6.46 -18.60
C ALA A 609 25.84 -6.37 -17.09
N ILE A 610 27.09 -6.15 -16.69
CA ILE A 610 27.45 -6.09 -15.26
C ILE A 610 28.22 -4.80 -14.98
N ASP A 611 27.57 -3.88 -14.30
CA ASP A 611 28.13 -2.58 -13.92
C ASP A 611 28.66 -2.59 -12.49
N ASN A 612 29.49 -1.59 -12.16
CA ASN A 612 29.94 -1.35 -10.80
C ASN A 612 28.83 -0.65 -10.01
N PRO A 613 28.21 -1.27 -8.99
CA PRO A 613 27.20 -0.59 -8.18
C PRO A 613 27.81 0.50 -7.29
N GLU A 614 29.13 0.51 -7.07
CA GLU A 614 29.84 1.51 -6.26
C GLU A 614 30.30 2.72 -7.09
N THR A 615 30.98 2.49 -8.21
CA THR A 615 31.56 3.58 -9.04
C THR A 615 30.64 4.04 -10.17
N GLY A 616 29.67 3.21 -10.57
CA GLY A 616 28.81 3.46 -11.72
C GLY A 616 29.47 3.22 -13.08
N GLU A 617 30.70 2.70 -13.08
CA GLU A 617 31.36 2.28 -14.32
C GLU A 617 30.51 1.19 -15.00
N THR A 618 30.20 1.40 -16.28
CA THR A 618 29.35 0.53 -17.07
C THR A 618 30.15 -0.57 -17.75
N ASP A 619 29.51 -1.71 -17.98
CA ASP A 619 30.07 -2.79 -18.79
C ASP A 619 30.30 -2.31 -20.23
N PRO A 620 31.56 -2.20 -20.69
CA PRO A 620 31.83 -1.77 -22.07
C PRO A 620 31.43 -2.84 -23.10
N ASN A 621 31.19 -4.08 -22.67
CA ASN A 621 30.94 -5.20 -23.57
C ASN A 621 29.79 -6.11 -23.06
N PRO A 622 28.54 -5.62 -23.09
CA PRO A 622 27.39 -6.44 -22.75
C PRO A 622 27.31 -7.64 -23.69
N THR A 623 26.93 -8.80 -23.14
CA THR A 623 26.87 -10.06 -23.89
C THR A 623 25.42 -10.41 -24.21
N LYS A 624 25.15 -10.69 -25.48
CA LYS A 624 23.85 -11.22 -25.91
C LYS A 624 23.85 -12.73 -25.76
N GLN A 625 22.80 -13.31 -25.20
CA GLN A 625 22.64 -14.75 -25.00
C GLN A 625 21.33 -15.22 -25.66
N LEU A 626 21.44 -16.24 -26.51
CA LEU A 626 20.33 -16.94 -27.16
C LEU A 626 20.37 -18.40 -26.72
N GLY A 627 19.35 -18.85 -26.00
CA GLY A 627 19.27 -20.24 -25.57
C GLY A 627 18.07 -20.96 -26.12
N ILE A 628 18.28 -22.23 -26.48
CA ILE A 628 17.26 -23.17 -26.90
C ILE A 628 17.34 -24.37 -25.94
N PRO A 629 16.44 -24.46 -24.95
CA PRO A 629 16.36 -25.62 -24.09
C PRO A 629 15.72 -26.79 -24.83
N ASN A 630 16.21 -28.00 -24.56
CA ASN A 630 15.80 -29.25 -25.21
C ASN A 630 15.73 -29.14 -26.75
N PRO A 631 16.84 -28.74 -27.42
CA PRO A 631 16.86 -28.54 -28.87
C PRO A 631 16.55 -29.85 -29.60
N ALA A 632 15.81 -29.72 -30.71
CA ALA A 632 15.51 -30.81 -31.63
C ALA A 632 16.76 -31.22 -32.41
N ILE A 633 16.85 -32.48 -32.80
CA ILE A 633 17.96 -32.96 -33.65
C ILE A 633 17.80 -32.36 -35.05
N GLY A 634 18.89 -31.84 -35.61
CA GLY A 634 18.94 -31.32 -36.97
C GLY A 634 19.92 -30.18 -37.15
N THR A 635 19.89 -29.58 -38.34
CA THR A 635 20.72 -28.45 -38.71
C THR A 635 20.00 -27.15 -38.36
N TYR A 636 20.64 -26.35 -37.50
CA TYR A 636 20.23 -24.99 -37.19
C TYR A 636 21.00 -24.02 -38.05
N LYS A 637 20.36 -22.91 -38.42
CA LYS A 637 21.01 -21.78 -39.09
C LYS A 637 21.11 -20.61 -38.12
N LEU A 638 22.32 -20.13 -37.85
CA LEU A 638 22.57 -18.98 -37.00
C LEU A 638 23.09 -17.80 -37.83
N ASP A 639 22.33 -16.72 -37.88
CA ASP A 639 22.73 -15.46 -38.50
C ASP A 639 23.33 -14.52 -37.44
N VAL A 640 24.57 -14.10 -37.68
CA VAL A 640 25.24 -13.01 -36.95
C VAL A 640 25.09 -11.73 -37.77
N ILE A 641 24.26 -10.82 -37.29
CA ILE A 641 23.85 -9.61 -38.01
C ILE A 641 24.65 -8.42 -37.48
N GLY A 642 25.53 -7.85 -38.31
CA GLY A 642 26.30 -6.67 -37.95
C GLY A 642 25.43 -5.43 -37.76
N ILE A 643 25.63 -4.74 -36.65
CA ILE A 643 24.95 -3.46 -36.34
C ILE A 643 25.89 -2.26 -36.35
N ALA A 644 27.20 -2.51 -36.24
CA ALA A 644 28.25 -1.54 -36.49
C ALA A 644 29.49 -2.25 -37.03
N THR A 645 30.45 -1.47 -37.52
CA THR A 645 31.73 -2.01 -37.99
C THR A 645 32.59 -2.39 -36.78
N GLY A 646 33.06 -3.64 -36.73
CA GLY A 646 33.95 -4.10 -35.66
C GLY A 646 34.26 -5.59 -35.73
N THR A 647 35.02 -6.06 -34.76
CA THR A 647 35.20 -7.49 -34.48
C THR A 647 34.11 -7.99 -33.55
N TYR A 648 33.66 -9.23 -33.72
CA TYR A 648 32.75 -9.90 -32.80
C TYR A 648 33.34 -11.25 -32.36
N THR A 649 32.89 -11.72 -31.20
CA THR A 649 33.16 -13.07 -30.71
C THR A 649 31.82 -13.78 -30.52
N LEU A 650 31.65 -14.91 -31.18
CA LEU A 650 30.52 -15.82 -31.08
C LEU A 650 30.95 -17.08 -30.33
N GLY A 651 30.27 -17.41 -29.24
CA GLY A 651 30.38 -18.71 -28.59
C GLY A 651 29.15 -19.57 -28.85
N ILE A 652 29.36 -20.86 -29.04
CA ILE A 652 28.34 -21.90 -29.17
C ILE A 652 28.61 -22.95 -28.10
N ASP A 653 27.68 -23.07 -27.16
CA ASP A 653 27.75 -23.97 -26.03
C ASP A 653 26.70 -25.07 -26.15
N GLY A 654 27.17 -26.32 -26.15
CA GLY A 654 26.33 -27.48 -25.88
C GLY A 654 26.35 -27.80 -24.38
N ILE A 655 25.21 -27.68 -23.71
CA ILE A 655 25.05 -28.05 -22.29
C ILE A 655 24.43 -29.44 -22.21
N THR A 656 25.14 -30.40 -21.60
CA THR A 656 24.67 -31.79 -21.45
C THR A 656 23.66 -31.94 -20.30
N GLU A 657 22.98 -33.09 -20.25
CA GLU A 657 22.08 -33.47 -19.14
C GLU A 657 22.78 -33.58 -17.76
N ASN A 658 24.11 -33.65 -17.75
CA ASN A 658 24.95 -33.64 -16.56
C ASN A 658 25.55 -32.25 -16.25
N GLY A 659 25.17 -31.22 -17.01
CA GLY A 659 25.67 -29.85 -16.81
C GLY A 659 27.04 -29.57 -17.41
N THR A 660 27.62 -30.50 -18.17
CA THR A 660 28.91 -30.28 -18.82
C THR A 660 28.72 -29.32 -20.00
N VAL A 661 29.50 -28.24 -20.02
CA VAL A 661 29.51 -27.28 -21.11
C VAL A 661 30.58 -27.67 -22.15
N LYS A 662 30.16 -27.85 -23.40
CA LYS A 662 31.02 -28.04 -24.57
C LYS A 662 31.01 -26.77 -25.41
N GLU A 663 32.00 -25.92 -25.17
CA GLU A 663 32.14 -24.61 -25.80
C GLU A 663 32.94 -24.69 -27.10
N THR A 664 32.44 -24.01 -28.13
CA THR A 664 33.19 -23.63 -29.34
C THR A 664 33.15 -22.11 -29.46
N MET A 665 34.26 -21.50 -29.87
CA MET A 665 34.32 -20.06 -30.12
C MET A 665 34.67 -19.78 -31.58
N PHE A 666 34.13 -18.69 -32.10
CA PHE A 666 34.42 -18.15 -33.40
C PHE A 666 34.58 -16.63 -33.28
N LYS A 667 35.65 -16.10 -33.85
CA LYS A 667 35.86 -14.65 -33.98
C LYS A 667 35.68 -14.25 -35.43
N GLY A 668 35.11 -13.08 -35.66
CA GLY A 668 34.90 -12.57 -37.01
C GLY A 668 34.89 -11.06 -37.08
N VAL A 669 34.80 -10.56 -38.30
CA VAL A 669 34.59 -9.14 -38.60
C VAL A 669 33.18 -8.92 -39.13
N THR A 670 32.62 -7.76 -38.85
CA THR A 670 31.31 -7.38 -39.36
C THR A 670 31.22 -5.88 -39.59
N ALA A 671 30.19 -5.48 -40.31
CA ALA A 671 29.77 -4.09 -40.52
C ALA A 671 28.24 -4.01 -40.49
N ALA A 672 27.71 -2.79 -40.32
CA ALA A 672 26.26 -2.60 -40.29
C ALA A 672 25.60 -3.20 -41.54
N GLY A 673 24.67 -4.14 -41.33
CA GLY A 673 23.93 -4.84 -42.39
C GLY A 673 24.62 -6.08 -42.96
N ILE A 674 25.88 -6.36 -42.62
CA ILE A 674 26.54 -7.62 -43.02
C ILE A 674 25.99 -8.77 -42.18
N ILE A 675 25.58 -9.85 -42.83
CA ILE A 675 25.07 -11.06 -42.18
C ILE A 675 26.08 -12.19 -42.40
N ASN A 676 26.64 -12.69 -41.31
CA ASN A 676 27.49 -13.88 -41.30
C ASN A 676 26.64 -15.08 -40.87
N THR A 677 26.40 -16.02 -41.78
CA THR A 677 25.59 -17.21 -41.53
C THR A 677 26.45 -18.40 -41.11
N PHE A 678 25.99 -19.13 -40.10
CA PHE A 678 26.59 -20.37 -39.63
C PHE A 678 25.57 -21.51 -39.64
N GLU A 679 26.01 -22.70 -40.05
CA GLU A 679 25.27 -23.94 -39.90
C GLU A 679 25.76 -24.68 -38.64
N LEU A 680 24.82 -25.06 -37.77
CA LEU A 680 25.08 -25.81 -36.55
C LEU A 680 24.40 -27.18 -36.66
N ASN A 681 25.19 -28.25 -36.81
CA ASN A 681 24.66 -29.60 -36.86
C ASN A 681 24.50 -30.17 -35.45
N TYR A 682 23.27 -30.18 -34.95
CA TYR A 682 22.94 -30.68 -33.63
C TYR A 682 22.48 -32.13 -33.68
N THR A 683 23.29 -33.04 -33.14
CA THR A 683 23.05 -34.50 -33.19
C THR A 683 22.31 -35.06 -31.98
N GLY A 684 22.04 -34.23 -30.97
CA GLY A 684 21.46 -34.66 -29.69
C GLY A 684 22.47 -35.29 -28.71
N LEU A 685 23.66 -35.68 -29.20
CA LEU A 685 24.76 -36.18 -28.39
C LEU A 685 25.79 -35.06 -28.20
N LEU A 686 25.78 -34.46 -27.02
CA LEU A 686 26.70 -33.36 -26.65
C LEU A 686 27.99 -33.87 -25.98
N GLU A 687 28.46 -35.06 -26.36
CA GLU A 687 29.79 -35.52 -25.94
C GLU A 687 30.90 -34.72 -26.62
N GLN A 688 30.62 -34.25 -27.84
CA GLN A 688 31.47 -33.39 -28.65
C GLN A 688 30.90 -31.96 -28.73
N PRO A 689 31.76 -30.94 -28.88
CA PRO A 689 31.33 -29.58 -29.10
C PRO A 689 30.55 -29.43 -30.42
N VAL A 690 29.57 -28.53 -30.43
CA VAL A 690 28.86 -28.15 -31.66
C VAL A 690 29.78 -27.21 -32.43
N ILE A 691 30.26 -27.66 -33.60
CA ILE A 691 31.18 -26.90 -34.43
C ILE A 691 30.36 -26.06 -35.42
N PRO A 692 30.41 -24.72 -35.35
CA PRO A 692 29.74 -23.87 -36.31
C PRO A 692 30.48 -23.91 -37.65
N ILE A 693 29.74 -24.14 -38.74
CA ILE A 693 30.29 -24.07 -40.10
C ILE A 693 29.83 -22.75 -40.71
N ARG A 694 30.77 -21.81 -40.91
CA ARG A 694 30.44 -20.53 -41.54
C ARG A 694 30.19 -20.71 -43.04
N THR A 695 29.04 -20.23 -43.51
CA THR A 695 28.71 -20.14 -44.93
C THR A 695 29.45 -18.97 -45.55
N ALA A 696 30.23 -19.21 -46.60
CA ALA A 696 31.01 -18.18 -47.28
C ALA A 696 30.76 -18.15 -48.79
N THR A 697 30.79 -16.95 -49.37
CA THR A 697 30.81 -16.69 -50.81
C THR A 697 32.11 -15.95 -51.17
N PHE A 698 32.46 -15.90 -52.45
CA PHE A 698 33.61 -15.10 -52.89
C PHE A 698 33.44 -13.63 -52.49
N GLU A 699 32.21 -13.12 -52.54
CA GLU A 699 31.87 -11.75 -52.13
C GLU A 699 32.05 -11.54 -50.63
N SER A 700 31.50 -12.40 -49.77
CA SER A 700 31.68 -12.27 -48.31
C SER A 700 33.14 -12.37 -47.91
N THR A 701 33.89 -13.29 -48.52
CA THR A 701 35.32 -13.51 -48.20
C THR A 701 36.15 -12.28 -48.56
N ARG A 702 35.86 -11.63 -49.71
CA ARG A 702 36.48 -10.34 -50.05
C ARG A 702 36.12 -9.25 -49.05
N LYS A 703 34.86 -9.20 -48.62
CA LYS A 703 34.41 -8.22 -47.63
C LYS A 703 35.13 -8.39 -46.30
N ASP A 704 35.38 -9.63 -45.89
CA ASP A 704 36.16 -9.95 -44.71
C ASP A 704 37.61 -9.50 -44.81
N ILE A 705 38.26 -9.63 -45.97
CA ILE A 705 39.61 -9.10 -46.20
C ILE A 705 39.62 -7.57 -46.08
N GLU A 706 38.64 -6.89 -46.70
CA GLU A 706 38.50 -5.43 -46.64
C GLU A 706 38.30 -4.94 -45.20
N LEU A 707 37.40 -5.57 -44.44
CA LEU A 707 37.15 -5.24 -43.04
C LEU A 707 38.37 -5.57 -42.18
N SER A 708 39.05 -6.68 -42.43
CA SER A 708 40.27 -7.05 -41.71
C SER A 708 41.39 -6.03 -41.92
N LEU A 709 41.55 -5.49 -43.13
CA LEU A 709 42.46 -4.37 -43.40
C LEU A 709 42.03 -3.11 -42.63
N THR A 710 40.73 -2.80 -42.65
CA THR A 710 40.16 -1.62 -41.97
C THR A 710 40.40 -1.65 -40.45
N PHE A 711 40.30 -2.82 -39.82
CA PHE A 711 40.54 -3.00 -38.39
C PHE A 711 42.00 -3.29 -38.01
N GLY A 712 42.92 -3.25 -38.98
CA GLY A 712 44.33 -3.57 -38.76
C GLY A 712 44.57 -5.04 -38.38
N LEU A 713 43.60 -5.93 -38.61
CA LEU A 713 43.82 -7.37 -38.55
C LEU A 713 44.65 -7.86 -39.73
N ILE A 714 44.59 -7.16 -40.87
CA ILE A 714 45.60 -7.21 -41.92
C ILE A 714 46.32 -5.87 -41.91
N THR A 715 47.62 -5.85 -41.65
CA THR A 715 48.37 -4.60 -41.46
C THR A 715 49.02 -4.08 -42.74
N ASN A 716 48.96 -4.85 -43.84
CA ASN A 716 49.63 -4.53 -45.10
C ASN A 716 48.63 -4.56 -46.26
N GLU A 717 48.42 -3.41 -46.89
CA GLU A 717 47.49 -3.25 -48.03
C GLU A 717 47.90 -4.10 -49.24
N GLY A 718 49.20 -4.27 -49.49
CA GLY A 718 49.71 -5.13 -50.55
C GLY A 718 49.34 -6.61 -50.35
N ILE A 719 49.34 -7.07 -49.09
CA ILE A 719 48.87 -8.42 -48.75
C ILE A 719 47.36 -8.52 -48.97
N ALA A 720 46.56 -7.58 -48.47
CA ALA A 720 45.10 -7.57 -48.69
C ALA A 720 44.72 -7.59 -50.19
N ASN A 721 45.45 -6.81 -51.01
CA ASN A 721 45.29 -6.78 -52.46
C ASN A 721 45.66 -8.12 -53.12
N SER A 722 46.76 -8.76 -52.68
CA SER A 722 47.17 -10.09 -53.14
C SER A 722 46.10 -11.15 -52.86
N LEU A 723 45.58 -11.19 -51.62
CA LEU A 723 44.52 -12.12 -51.22
C LEU A 723 43.25 -11.93 -52.05
N THR A 724 42.83 -10.67 -52.22
CA THR A 724 41.64 -10.29 -53.00
C THR A 724 41.80 -10.68 -54.48
N GLN A 725 42.98 -10.46 -55.07
CA GLN A 725 43.25 -10.82 -56.46
C GLN A 725 43.19 -12.35 -56.67
N LYS A 726 43.72 -13.13 -55.73
CA LYS A 726 43.61 -14.60 -55.79
C LYS A 726 42.17 -15.08 -55.69
N LEU A 727 41.33 -14.46 -54.85
CA LEU A 727 39.90 -14.76 -54.82
C LEU A 727 39.22 -14.45 -56.16
N ASN A 728 39.51 -13.29 -56.77
CA ASN A 728 38.96 -12.93 -58.07
C ASN A 728 39.35 -13.94 -59.16
N ASN A 729 40.62 -14.36 -59.18
CA ASN A 729 41.11 -15.36 -60.14
C ASN A 729 40.43 -16.73 -59.92
N ALA A 730 40.21 -17.14 -58.67
CA ALA A 730 39.51 -18.38 -58.35
C ALA A 730 38.03 -18.32 -58.76
N GLU A 731 37.35 -17.19 -58.52
CA GLU A 731 35.97 -16.97 -58.94
C GLU A 731 35.83 -16.98 -60.47
N GLU A 732 36.76 -16.35 -61.18
CA GLU A 732 36.80 -16.37 -62.65
C GLU A 732 37.02 -17.79 -63.19
N ALA A 733 37.91 -18.57 -62.58
CA ALA A 733 38.13 -19.97 -62.94
C ALA A 733 36.86 -20.81 -62.71
N LYS A 734 36.18 -20.65 -61.57
CA LYS A 734 34.89 -21.28 -61.29
C LYS A 734 33.85 -20.92 -62.35
N ASN A 735 33.69 -19.65 -62.67
CA ASN A 735 32.70 -19.16 -63.63
C ASN A 735 32.95 -19.68 -65.07
N LYS A 736 34.19 -20.05 -65.40
CA LYS A 736 34.56 -20.72 -66.66
C LYS A 736 34.37 -22.25 -66.63
N GLY A 737 33.88 -22.83 -65.53
CA GLY A 737 33.76 -24.28 -65.32
C GLY A 737 35.07 -24.98 -64.95
N ASN A 738 36.14 -24.22 -64.69
CA ASN A 738 37.46 -24.76 -64.35
C ASN A 738 37.59 -25.00 -62.84
N ILE A 739 36.87 -25.99 -62.33
CA ILE A 739 36.79 -26.27 -60.88
C ILE A 739 38.15 -26.62 -60.27
N LYS A 740 38.95 -27.52 -60.89
CA LYS A 740 40.25 -27.90 -60.32
C LYS A 740 41.25 -26.73 -60.29
N PRO A 741 41.37 -25.91 -61.35
CA PRO A 741 42.13 -24.66 -61.26
C PRO A 741 41.64 -23.71 -60.16
N ALA A 742 40.32 -23.54 -59.99
CA ALA A 742 39.77 -22.71 -58.91
C ALA A 742 40.17 -23.25 -57.52
N GLN A 743 40.05 -24.56 -57.28
CA GLN A 743 40.52 -25.22 -56.05
C GLN A 743 42.00 -24.95 -55.78
N ASN A 744 42.86 -25.15 -56.79
CA ASN A 744 44.30 -24.95 -56.63
C ASN A 744 44.65 -23.49 -56.28
N ILE A 745 43.91 -22.51 -56.82
CA ILE A 745 44.10 -21.09 -56.49
C ILE A 745 43.68 -20.81 -55.03
N LEU A 746 42.56 -21.39 -54.58
CA LEU A 746 42.10 -21.26 -53.19
C LEU A 746 43.06 -21.95 -52.19
N GLU A 747 43.61 -23.12 -52.53
CA GLU A 747 44.67 -23.77 -51.74
C GLU A 747 45.93 -22.88 -51.66
N ALA A 748 46.32 -22.24 -52.77
CA ALA A 748 47.43 -21.28 -52.79
C ALA A 748 47.13 -19.98 -52.01
N LEU A 749 45.86 -19.64 -51.80
CA LEU A 749 45.43 -18.54 -50.96
C LEU A 749 45.55 -18.90 -49.46
N ILE A 750 45.15 -20.11 -49.06
CA ILE A 750 45.35 -20.63 -47.69
C ILE A 750 46.85 -20.59 -47.33
N ASN A 751 47.71 -21.07 -48.22
CA ASN A 751 49.16 -21.06 -48.00
C ASN A 751 49.74 -19.65 -47.81
N GLU A 752 49.20 -18.64 -48.53
CA GLU A 752 49.62 -17.24 -48.32
C GLU A 752 49.14 -16.72 -46.96
N ILE A 753 47.90 -17.02 -46.57
CA ILE A 753 47.38 -16.65 -45.25
C ILE A 753 48.26 -17.24 -44.15
N ASP A 754 48.58 -18.54 -44.21
CA ASP A 754 49.45 -19.20 -43.24
C ASP A 754 50.85 -18.55 -43.21
N ALA A 755 51.42 -18.23 -44.38
CA ALA A 755 52.73 -17.59 -44.46
C ALA A 755 52.78 -16.17 -43.87
N GLN A 756 51.64 -15.47 -43.86
CA GLN A 756 51.50 -14.09 -43.38
C GLN A 756 50.89 -13.98 -41.97
N THR A 757 50.38 -15.09 -41.43
CA THR A 757 49.89 -15.18 -40.05
C THR A 757 51.03 -14.81 -39.09
N ASP A 758 50.73 -14.01 -38.07
CA ASP A 758 51.68 -13.44 -37.10
C ASP A 758 52.73 -12.47 -37.67
N LYS A 759 52.64 -12.12 -38.96
CA LYS A 759 53.50 -11.10 -39.60
C LYS A 759 52.70 -9.87 -40.03
N HIS A 760 51.70 -10.11 -40.87
CA HIS A 760 50.84 -9.09 -41.45
C HIS A 760 49.36 -9.43 -41.33
N ILE A 761 49.03 -10.66 -40.92
CA ILE A 761 47.66 -11.12 -40.65
C ILE A 761 47.58 -11.59 -39.20
N ASN A 762 46.65 -11.03 -38.44
CA ASN A 762 46.31 -11.46 -37.08
C ASN A 762 45.81 -12.92 -37.08
N LYS A 763 46.11 -13.69 -36.03
CA LYS A 763 45.71 -15.11 -35.91
C LYS A 763 44.21 -15.33 -36.09
N ASP A 764 43.39 -14.50 -35.46
CA ASP A 764 41.93 -14.62 -35.52
C ASP A 764 41.45 -14.39 -36.98
N ALA A 765 42.03 -13.40 -37.68
CA ALA A 765 41.74 -13.15 -39.09
C ALA A 765 42.21 -14.26 -40.01
N ALA A 766 43.40 -14.79 -39.78
CA ALA A 766 43.88 -15.95 -40.52
C ALA A 766 42.94 -17.16 -40.34
N GLU A 767 42.42 -17.37 -39.14
CA GLU A 767 41.50 -18.47 -38.84
C GLU A 767 40.17 -18.33 -39.58
N PHE A 768 39.44 -17.22 -39.43
CA PHE A 768 38.14 -17.07 -40.09
C PHE A 768 38.26 -16.98 -41.62
N LEU A 769 39.32 -16.37 -42.17
CA LEU A 769 39.53 -16.34 -43.61
C LEU A 769 39.81 -17.74 -44.19
N LYS A 770 40.57 -18.58 -43.47
CA LYS A 770 40.78 -19.97 -43.88
C LYS A 770 39.50 -20.78 -43.81
N GLN A 771 38.65 -20.55 -42.82
CA GLN A 771 37.33 -21.21 -42.76
C GLN A 771 36.46 -20.84 -43.96
N ASP A 772 36.42 -19.56 -44.34
CA ASP A 772 35.70 -19.10 -45.53
C ASP A 772 36.21 -19.78 -46.80
N ILE A 773 37.54 -19.80 -46.99
CA ILE A 773 38.17 -20.41 -48.17
C ILE A 773 37.93 -21.92 -48.21
N GLN A 774 38.01 -22.59 -47.07
CA GLN A 774 37.74 -24.02 -46.98
C GLN A 774 36.26 -24.32 -47.31
N TYR A 775 35.34 -23.47 -46.85
CA TYR A 775 33.94 -23.55 -47.24
C TYR A 775 33.78 -23.39 -48.76
N LEU A 776 34.43 -22.39 -49.38
CA LEU A 776 34.40 -22.21 -50.83
C LEU A 776 34.91 -23.44 -51.58
N ILE A 777 36.06 -24.00 -51.19
CA ILE A 777 36.65 -25.21 -51.80
C ILE A 777 35.65 -26.38 -51.81
N ASN A 778 34.92 -26.56 -50.71
CA ASN A 778 33.95 -27.64 -50.54
C ASN A 778 32.64 -27.40 -51.34
N HIS A 779 32.41 -26.20 -51.87
CA HIS A 779 31.18 -25.76 -52.53
C HIS A 779 31.42 -25.08 -53.90
N LEU A 780 32.53 -25.39 -54.57
CA LEU A 780 32.90 -24.80 -55.87
C LEU A 780 31.98 -25.23 -57.02
#